data_AF-A0A943D739-F1
#
_entry.id   AF-A0A943D739-F1
#
_cell.length_a   1.000
_cell.length_b   1.000
_cell.length_c   1.000
_cell.angle_alpha   90.00
_cell.angle_beta   90.00
_cell.angle_gamma   90.00
#
_symmetry.space_group_name_H-M   'P 1'
#
loop_
_entity.id
_entity.type
_entity.pdbx_description
1 polymer ?
#
loop_
_entity_poly.entity_id
_entity_poly.type
_entity_poly.pdbx_seq_one_letter_code
_entity_poly.pdbx_strand_id
1 'polypeptide(L)'
;MDERYAEPSRGTGDAADLQPVIQEPQAESVLSLSAFSMPVSDLPPLDEELVMGLLAQESSSRADNAAILEYFTQHTDLAERSAYCKHCYKQIYTNLFVDDHFVGFIRHDMYLELWEGNYLTKTAQVNLTWDAVSTKIAELIEQGKFIVPIKAAPALPQMEQLTLTPEDSEKVGLPSQEQQTQNIELAAEVKKWSKPIIDASGKYITEQDITDALCNGSGFEDGKFRIQQYFSARVLPLEEDQARWLKKEYGIGGGTWYFRDGGRGSIDHMGKNLEIIRHTADGSYRRVLKWKEAAQRLRLLVYNGQYLAEDEKVLYKRWTEKQQAVRAANDAALDHAKHAITDFCENEGLNEPNFSDLTHVDFAYSTTGDGEHEIQVYANFLRNEIRYTVDGDIIHIDYFGDNHELAAQGIENSEFSDFINTAEEEFEKHPPTTRKIEKSPVTIGSTVYLEDDRPFTVEEIGRENIHLRDGSFPLIGRAISHEEFARLLAANPKNAARSAPEKPSQQAQPEEAVEPIDGEIIEEPSPFVAQVMADVERLSAEDEPYHREPITYEAPYLDNLPTAPREKFNANIAAIQKLKEIEQRVANGGVPANEEEQQILAQYTGWGGLPDAFDPNKSAWADEYSRLKAILSESEYEAARSSTLTAFYTPATVIHPIYRALERFGVKGGKILEPSMGTGAFLAHGHFGSSDAKFYGVELDSITGRISKQLYQ
;
A
#
# COMPACT_ATOMS: atom_id res chain seq x y z
N MET A 1 8.49 70.96 -34.10
CA MET A 1 8.60 71.24 -32.66
C MET A 1 7.54 70.39 -31.95
N ASP A 2 7.44 69.10 -32.29
CA ASP A 2 8.37 68.01 -31.92
C ASP A 2 7.94 67.43 -30.57
N GLU A 3 7.66 66.14 -30.36
CA GLU A 3 7.83 64.91 -31.15
C GLU A 3 6.93 63.82 -30.51
N ARG A 4 6.15 63.06 -31.30
CA ARG A 4 6.30 61.60 -31.62
C ARG A 4 6.03 60.64 -30.43
N TYR A 5 5.23 59.58 -30.52
CA TYR A 5 4.93 58.69 -31.64
C TYR A 5 3.50 58.10 -31.54
N ALA A 6 2.83 58.02 -32.69
CA ALA A 6 1.66 57.19 -32.96
C ALA A 6 2.03 56.17 -34.05
N GLU A 7 1.57 54.92 -33.86
CA GLU A 7 1.02 53.98 -34.87
C GLU A 7 1.95 53.45 -36.01
N PRO A 8 1.66 52.31 -36.72
CA PRO A 8 0.33 51.99 -37.23
C PRO A 8 -0.13 50.53 -37.45
N SER A 9 -1.45 50.49 -37.65
CA SER A 9 -2.29 49.52 -38.37
C SER A 9 -1.91 49.25 -39.84
N ARG A 10 -2.27 48.05 -40.31
CA ARG A 10 -2.82 47.69 -41.66
C ARG A 10 -3.36 46.24 -41.55
N GLY A 11 -4.66 45.95 -41.58
CA GLY A 11 -5.61 46.06 -42.71
C GLY A 11 -5.35 44.86 -43.66
N THR A 12 -6.21 43.86 -43.85
CA THR A 12 -7.57 43.82 -44.45
C THR A 12 -8.05 42.34 -44.31
N GLY A 13 -9.28 41.97 -43.97
CA GLY A 13 -10.51 42.16 -44.75
C GLY A 13 -11.30 40.84 -44.75
N ASP A 14 -12.61 41.00 -44.86
CA ASP A 14 -13.67 40.04 -45.19
C ASP A 14 -14.27 39.09 -44.14
N ALA A 15 -15.59 39.26 -44.07
CA ALA A 15 -16.58 38.55 -43.30
C ALA A 15 -17.02 37.27 -44.01
N ALA A 16 -17.19 36.20 -43.25
CA ALA A 16 -18.32 35.26 -43.26
C ALA A 16 -17.92 34.00 -42.51
N ASP A 17 -18.87 33.49 -41.72
CA ASP A 17 -18.86 32.21 -41.01
C ASP A 17 -17.81 32.06 -39.91
N LEU A 18 -18.28 31.99 -38.66
CA LEU A 18 -17.88 31.03 -37.63
C LEU A 18 -18.68 31.34 -36.35
N GLN A 19 -19.52 30.39 -35.95
CA GLN A 19 -20.28 30.40 -34.71
C GLN A 19 -19.32 30.35 -33.49
N PRO A 20 -19.62 31.04 -32.38
CA PRO A 20 -18.74 31.05 -31.22
C PRO A 20 -18.79 29.72 -30.47
N VAL A 21 -17.62 29.07 -30.41
CA VAL A 21 -17.30 28.00 -29.46
C VAL A 21 -17.23 28.63 -28.07
N ILE A 22 -18.16 28.27 -27.19
CA ILE A 22 -18.03 28.46 -25.74
C ILE A 22 -17.69 27.08 -25.18
N GLN A 23 -16.41 26.86 -24.88
CA GLN A 23 -15.94 25.69 -24.15
C GLN A 23 -15.83 26.09 -22.68
N GLU A 24 -16.81 25.66 -21.89
CA GLU A 24 -16.80 25.68 -20.43
C GLU A 24 -16.61 24.25 -19.88
N PRO A 25 -16.07 24.09 -18.66
CA PRO A 25 -15.22 22.96 -18.28
C PRO A 25 -16.01 21.65 -18.08
N GLN A 26 -15.43 20.54 -18.53
CA GLN A 26 -15.95 19.20 -18.27
C GLN A 26 -15.80 18.84 -16.80
N ALA A 27 -16.92 18.61 -16.10
CA ALA A 27 -16.97 17.93 -14.81
C ALA A 27 -17.53 16.52 -15.00
N GLU A 28 -16.65 15.54 -14.81
CA GLU A 28 -16.97 14.13 -14.65
C GLU A 28 -17.80 13.92 -13.37
N SER A 29 -18.90 13.18 -13.43
CA SER A 29 -19.54 12.62 -12.23
C SER A 29 -19.93 11.17 -12.46
N VAL A 30 -19.09 10.31 -11.90
CA VAL A 30 -19.31 8.88 -11.67
C VAL A 30 -20.04 8.78 -10.33
N LEU A 31 -21.18 8.08 -10.28
CA LEU A 31 -21.86 7.76 -9.02
C LEU A 31 -20.99 6.79 -8.20
N SER A 32 -20.35 7.29 -7.15
CA SER A 32 -19.59 6.50 -6.19
C SER A 32 -20.51 5.97 -5.08
N LEU A 33 -20.44 4.67 -4.80
CA LEU A 33 -20.87 4.08 -3.51
C LEU A 33 -20.25 4.88 -2.35
N SER A 34 -21.04 5.15 -1.30
CA SER A 34 -20.60 5.90 -0.12
C SER A 34 -19.29 5.32 0.45
N ALA A 35 -18.29 6.18 0.62
CA ALA A 35 -16.94 5.83 1.07
C ALA A 35 -16.85 5.42 2.56
N PHE A 36 -17.98 5.30 3.27
CA PHE A 36 -18.03 5.14 4.73
C PHE A 36 -18.69 3.86 5.25
N SER A 37 -19.22 2.99 4.38
CA SER A 37 -19.70 1.66 4.81
C SER A 37 -18.55 0.65 4.83
N MET A 38 -18.46 -0.17 5.88
CA MET A 38 -17.52 -1.29 5.89
C MET A 38 -17.88 -2.24 4.75
N PRO A 39 -16.95 -2.63 3.87
CA PRO A 39 -17.26 -3.56 2.81
C PRO A 39 -17.70 -4.89 3.45
N VAL A 40 -18.88 -5.36 3.08
CA VAL A 40 -19.34 -6.70 3.46
C VAL A 40 -18.68 -7.66 2.47
N SER A 41 -18.00 -8.68 2.98
CA SER A 41 -17.39 -9.71 2.14
C SER A 41 -18.46 -10.71 1.71
N ASP A 42 -18.42 -11.15 0.44
CA ASP A 42 -19.25 -12.23 -0.08
C ASP A 42 -18.74 -13.63 0.34
N LEU A 43 -17.61 -13.69 1.06
CA LEU A 43 -17.01 -14.90 1.59
C LEU A 43 -17.61 -15.28 2.96
N PRO A 44 -17.60 -16.57 3.34
CA PRO A 44 -18.05 -16.97 4.67
C PRO A 44 -17.24 -16.26 5.77
N PRO A 45 -17.85 -15.97 6.92
CA PRO A 45 -17.17 -15.31 8.02
C PRO A 45 -16.04 -16.20 8.56
N LEU A 46 -14.92 -15.57 8.92
CA LEU A 46 -13.78 -16.25 9.52
C LEU A 46 -14.15 -16.82 10.90
N ASP A 47 -13.68 -18.03 11.21
CA ASP A 47 -13.88 -18.65 12.53
C ASP A 47 -13.32 -17.76 13.65
N GLU A 48 -14.08 -17.59 14.73
CA GLU A 48 -13.72 -16.75 15.87
C GLU A 48 -12.43 -17.24 16.56
N GLU A 49 -12.15 -18.54 16.58
CA GLU A 49 -10.92 -19.10 17.12
C GLU A 49 -9.70 -18.69 16.28
N LEU A 50 -9.83 -18.69 14.94
CA LEU A 50 -8.81 -18.21 14.02
C LEU A 50 -8.61 -16.69 14.10
N VAL A 51 -9.70 -15.93 14.28
CA VAL A 51 -9.62 -14.47 14.53
C VAL A 51 -8.79 -14.19 15.78
N MET A 52 -9.10 -14.89 16.89
CA MET A 52 -8.41 -14.72 18.15
C MET A 52 -6.94 -15.19 18.07
N GLY A 53 -6.68 -16.31 17.40
CA GLY A 53 -5.33 -16.82 17.16
C GLY A 53 -4.48 -15.86 16.32
N LEU A 54 -5.05 -15.30 15.26
CA LEU A 54 -4.37 -14.31 14.40
C LEU A 54 -4.02 -13.03 15.18
N LEU A 55 -4.97 -12.49 15.95
CA LEU A 55 -4.73 -11.29 16.76
C LEU A 55 -3.67 -11.52 17.86
N ALA A 56 -3.55 -12.74 18.38
CA ALA A 56 -2.54 -13.11 19.37
C ALA A 56 -1.13 -13.27 18.78
N GLN A 57 -1.02 -13.62 17.48
CA GLN A 57 0.24 -14.02 16.84
C GLN A 57 1.17 -12.83 16.55
N GLU A 58 2.43 -12.88 16.99
CA GLU A 58 3.41 -11.84 16.67
C GLU A 58 3.71 -11.77 15.17
N SER A 59 3.88 -10.55 14.66
CA SER A 59 4.37 -10.31 13.31
C SER A 59 5.21 -9.04 13.24
N SER A 60 6.11 -8.97 12.26
CA SER A 60 6.88 -7.74 11.96
C SER A 60 6.03 -6.62 11.34
N SER A 61 4.78 -6.93 10.98
CA SER A 61 3.80 -6.03 10.38
C SER A 61 2.80 -5.46 11.38
N ARG A 62 2.97 -5.73 12.68
CA ARG A 62 2.31 -4.99 13.76
C ARG A 62 3.27 -4.68 14.92
N ALA A 63 2.82 -3.96 15.94
CA ALA A 63 3.57 -3.80 17.20
C ALA A 63 3.75 -5.15 17.91
N ASP A 64 4.85 -5.30 18.65
CA ASP A 64 5.13 -6.53 19.40
C ASP A 64 4.13 -6.72 20.56
N ASN A 65 3.96 -7.97 21.01
CA ASN A 65 2.98 -8.28 22.04
C ASN A 65 3.33 -7.59 23.37
N ALA A 66 4.61 -7.34 23.63
CA ALA A 66 5.06 -6.62 24.81
C ALA A 66 4.56 -5.17 24.83
N ALA A 67 4.70 -4.43 23.73
CA ALA A 67 4.26 -3.06 23.61
C ALA A 67 2.73 -2.94 23.66
N ILE A 68 2.01 -3.88 23.03
CA ILE A 68 0.55 -3.92 23.08
C ILE A 68 0.07 -4.19 24.50
N LEU A 69 0.66 -5.17 25.19
CA LEU A 69 0.32 -5.47 26.59
C LEU A 69 0.61 -4.27 27.50
N GLU A 70 1.80 -3.67 27.40
CA GLU A 70 2.19 -2.50 28.17
C GLU A 70 1.21 -1.34 27.96
N TYR A 71 0.84 -1.06 26.71
CA TYR A 71 -0.13 -0.02 26.39
C TYR A 71 -1.51 -0.32 26.98
N PHE A 72 -2.02 -1.54 26.81
CA PHE A 72 -3.33 -1.94 27.34
C PHE A 72 -3.39 -1.93 28.87
N THR A 73 -2.25 -2.11 29.56
CA THR A 73 -2.20 -1.96 31.02
C THR A 73 -2.22 -0.51 31.50
N GLN A 74 -1.68 0.43 30.70
CA GLN A 74 -1.60 1.85 31.05
C GLN A 74 -2.84 2.65 30.63
N HIS A 75 -3.55 2.18 29.61
CA HIS A 75 -4.73 2.82 29.04
C HIS A 75 -5.94 1.93 29.22
N THR A 76 -7.04 2.46 29.75
CA THR A 76 -8.30 1.71 29.94
C THR A 76 -9.44 2.20 29.03
N ASP A 77 -9.28 3.38 28.44
CA ASP A 77 -10.24 3.96 27.51
C ASP A 77 -10.25 3.19 26.17
N LEU A 78 -11.46 2.90 25.67
CA LEU A 78 -11.65 2.13 24.45
C LEU A 78 -11.16 2.91 23.22
N ALA A 79 -11.46 4.21 23.13
CA ALA A 79 -11.09 5.03 21.98
C ALA A 79 -9.57 5.18 21.87
N GLU A 80 -8.86 5.36 22.99
CA GLU A 80 -7.40 5.36 23.04
C GLU A 80 -6.80 4.02 22.58
N ARG A 81 -7.33 2.89 23.08
CA ARG A 81 -6.88 1.55 22.69
C ARG A 81 -7.18 1.24 21.22
N SER A 82 -8.35 1.61 20.71
CA SER A 82 -8.73 1.44 19.30
C SER A 82 -7.84 2.27 18.38
N ALA A 83 -7.58 3.53 18.74
CA ALA A 83 -6.63 4.37 18.03
C ALA A 83 -5.24 3.74 18.04
N TYR A 84 -4.78 3.22 19.17
CA TYR A 84 -3.50 2.53 19.27
C TYR A 84 -3.45 1.26 18.40
N CYS A 85 -4.47 0.40 18.45
CA CYS A 85 -4.59 -0.78 17.59
C CYS A 85 -4.50 -0.41 16.11
N LYS A 86 -5.21 0.63 15.66
CA LYS A 86 -5.11 1.13 14.28
C LYS A 86 -3.67 1.46 13.88
N HIS A 87 -2.91 2.09 14.78
CA HIS A 87 -1.51 2.46 14.51
C HIS A 87 -0.52 1.30 14.65
N CYS A 88 -0.87 0.27 15.42
CA CYS A 88 -0.02 -0.89 15.61
C CYS A 88 0.15 -1.69 14.33
N TYR A 89 -0.92 -1.85 13.55
CA TYR A 89 -0.91 -2.66 12.33
C TYR A 89 -0.37 -1.84 11.15
N LYS A 90 0.43 -2.46 10.27
CA LYS A 90 0.90 -1.83 9.03
C LYS A 90 -0.09 -2.08 7.90
N GLN A 91 -0.20 -1.15 6.96
CA GLN A 91 -1.01 -1.31 5.75
C GLN A 91 -0.24 -2.14 4.70
N ILE A 92 0.03 -3.39 5.04
CA ILE A 92 0.66 -4.38 4.18
C ILE A 92 -0.06 -5.71 4.35
N TYR A 93 -0.27 -6.42 3.23
CA TYR A 93 -0.81 -7.78 3.27
C TYR A 93 0.14 -8.67 4.07
N THR A 94 -0.34 -9.18 5.20
CA THR A 94 0.41 -10.08 6.07
C THR A 94 -0.25 -11.43 6.07
N ASN A 95 0.48 -12.49 5.71
CA ASN A 95 0.05 -13.87 5.90
C ASN A 95 0.82 -14.47 7.09
N LEU A 96 0.09 -15.20 7.92
CA LEU A 96 0.54 -15.92 9.10
C LEU A 96 0.02 -17.37 9.02
N PHE A 97 0.59 -18.23 9.86
CA PHE A 97 0.17 -19.61 10.00
C PHE A 97 -0.30 -19.82 11.44
N VAL A 98 -1.58 -20.13 11.62
CA VAL A 98 -2.25 -20.25 12.91
C VAL A 98 -3.12 -21.50 12.88
N ASP A 99 -2.91 -22.42 13.82
CA ASP A 99 -3.68 -23.67 13.98
C ASP A 99 -3.91 -24.44 12.68
N ASP A 100 -2.83 -24.66 11.91
CA ASP A 100 -2.79 -25.33 10.61
C ASP A 100 -3.51 -24.62 9.44
N HIS A 101 -3.93 -23.37 9.64
CA HIS A 101 -4.54 -22.54 8.60
C HIS A 101 -3.62 -21.39 8.19
N PHE A 102 -3.58 -21.12 6.88
CA PHE A 102 -3.05 -19.85 6.39
C PHE A 102 -4.10 -18.78 6.66
N VAL A 103 -3.73 -17.78 7.44
CA VAL A 103 -4.61 -16.68 7.78
C VAL A 103 -3.85 -15.38 7.62
N GLY A 104 -4.53 -14.27 7.35
CA GLY A 104 -3.84 -13.03 7.09
C GLY A 104 -4.65 -11.80 7.41
N PHE A 105 -3.96 -10.66 7.43
CA PHE A 105 -4.56 -9.37 7.70
C PHE A 105 -4.00 -8.23 6.85
N ILE A 106 -4.82 -7.19 6.67
CA ILE A 106 -4.38 -5.90 6.14
C ILE A 106 -5.11 -4.77 6.86
N ARG A 107 -4.34 -3.74 7.24
CA ARG A 107 -4.89 -2.52 7.84
C ARG A 107 -5.59 -1.67 6.77
N HIS A 108 -6.85 -1.33 6.99
CA HIS A 108 -7.53 -0.21 6.34
C HIS A 108 -7.71 0.95 7.30
N ASP A 109 -8.16 2.10 6.82
CA ASP A 109 -8.30 3.27 7.70
C ASP A 109 -9.45 3.11 8.71
N MET A 110 -10.52 2.39 8.35
CA MET A 110 -11.70 2.23 9.19
C MET A 110 -11.82 0.87 9.88
N TYR A 111 -11.10 -0.15 9.39
CA TYR A 111 -11.20 -1.53 9.88
C TYR A 111 -9.89 -2.30 9.66
N LEU A 112 -9.77 -3.43 10.36
CA LEU A 112 -8.79 -4.47 10.08
C LEU A 112 -9.49 -5.59 9.31
N GLU A 113 -9.01 -5.86 8.11
CA GLU A 113 -9.47 -6.99 7.32
C GLU A 113 -8.66 -8.23 7.71
N LEU A 114 -9.36 -9.33 7.97
CA LEU A 114 -8.81 -10.63 8.34
C LEU A 114 -9.34 -11.68 7.36
N TRP A 115 -8.53 -12.63 6.95
CA TRP A 115 -8.94 -13.70 6.04
C TRP A 115 -8.29 -15.03 6.36
N GLU A 116 -8.88 -16.09 5.82
CA GLU A 116 -8.31 -17.44 5.69
C GLU A 116 -7.93 -17.71 4.23
N GLY A 117 -6.85 -18.46 4.03
CA GLY A 117 -6.23 -18.72 2.73
C GLY A 117 -5.18 -17.68 2.34
N ASN A 118 -4.83 -17.64 1.06
CA ASN A 118 -3.96 -16.60 0.50
C ASN A 118 -4.80 -15.34 0.22
N TYR A 119 -4.20 -14.14 0.31
CA TYR A 119 -4.86 -12.86 0.00
C TYR A 119 -5.56 -12.87 -1.38
N LEU A 120 -5.02 -13.60 -2.37
CA LEU A 120 -5.61 -13.74 -3.70
C LEU A 120 -6.68 -14.84 -3.82
N THR A 121 -6.74 -15.78 -2.88
CA THR A 121 -7.61 -16.96 -2.91
C THR A 121 -8.26 -17.18 -1.55
N LYS A 122 -8.84 -16.12 -0.99
CA LYS A 122 -9.43 -16.14 0.35
C LYS A 122 -10.59 -17.12 0.41
N THR A 123 -10.62 -17.98 1.42
CA THR A 123 -11.70 -18.95 1.65
C THR A 123 -12.75 -18.42 2.63
N ALA A 124 -12.31 -17.59 3.59
CA ALA A 124 -13.17 -16.90 4.55
C ALA A 124 -12.61 -15.48 4.81
N GLN A 125 -13.47 -14.54 5.18
CA GLN A 125 -13.06 -13.17 5.49
C GLN A 125 -13.95 -12.54 6.56
N VAL A 126 -13.35 -11.71 7.41
CA VAL A 126 -14.06 -10.83 8.34
C VAL A 126 -13.39 -9.47 8.40
N ASN A 127 -14.20 -8.41 8.48
CA ASN A 127 -13.71 -7.04 8.66
C ASN A 127 -14.08 -6.59 10.07
N LEU A 128 -13.09 -6.24 10.89
CA LEU A 128 -13.28 -5.80 12.27
C LEU A 128 -13.06 -4.29 12.40
N THR A 129 -13.98 -3.58 13.06
CA THR A 129 -13.72 -2.20 13.49
C THR A 129 -12.53 -2.16 14.46
N TRP A 130 -11.89 -1.00 14.58
CA TRP A 130 -10.80 -0.85 15.55
C TRP A 130 -11.24 -1.06 17.00
N ASP A 131 -12.50 -0.77 17.32
CA ASP A 131 -13.13 -1.08 18.61
C ASP A 131 -13.28 -2.59 18.83
N ALA A 132 -13.68 -3.34 17.80
CA ALA A 132 -13.75 -4.79 17.86
C ALA A 132 -12.36 -5.43 18.02
N VAL A 133 -11.35 -4.93 17.29
CA VAL A 133 -9.95 -5.37 17.43
C VAL A 133 -9.45 -5.10 18.85
N SER A 134 -9.68 -3.89 19.37
CA SER A 134 -9.31 -3.49 20.73
C SER A 134 -9.96 -4.39 21.79
N THR A 135 -11.26 -4.65 21.66
CA THR A 135 -12.02 -5.51 22.58
C THR A 135 -11.49 -6.94 22.58
N LYS A 136 -11.24 -7.54 21.41
CA LYS A 136 -10.71 -8.90 21.29
C LYS A 136 -9.28 -9.02 21.83
N ILE A 137 -8.42 -8.01 21.62
CA ILE A 137 -7.08 -7.98 22.23
C ILE A 137 -7.17 -7.88 23.75
N ALA A 138 -8.08 -7.06 24.29
CA ALA A 138 -8.30 -6.99 25.74
C ALA A 138 -8.76 -8.35 26.30
N GLU A 139 -9.66 -9.04 25.61
CA GLU A 139 -10.11 -10.39 25.96
C GLU A 139 -8.95 -11.41 25.94
N LEU A 140 -8.08 -11.38 24.91
CA LEU A 140 -6.89 -12.23 24.84
C LEU A 140 -5.93 -12.00 26.02
N ILE A 141 -5.79 -10.74 26.46
CA ILE A 141 -4.97 -10.36 27.61
C ILE A 141 -5.59 -10.89 28.90
N GLU A 142 -6.90 -10.72 29.09
CA GLU A 142 -7.63 -11.22 30.28
C GLU A 142 -7.61 -12.75 30.37
N GLN A 143 -7.72 -13.44 29.23
CA GLN A 143 -7.62 -14.90 29.14
C GLN A 143 -6.17 -15.42 29.28
N GLY A 144 -5.18 -14.53 29.33
CA GLY A 144 -3.76 -14.91 29.38
C GLY A 144 -3.25 -15.60 28.10
N LYS A 145 -3.99 -15.50 27.00
CA LYS A 145 -3.65 -16.06 25.68
C LYS A 145 -2.78 -15.12 24.85
N PHE A 146 -2.62 -13.87 25.28
CA PHE A 146 -1.71 -12.91 24.66
C PHE A 146 -0.27 -13.13 25.14
N ILE A 147 0.40 -14.11 24.54
CA ILE A 147 1.74 -14.54 24.96
C ILE A 147 2.75 -13.45 24.63
N VAL A 148 3.37 -12.88 25.68
CA VAL A 148 4.57 -12.06 25.56
C VAL A 148 5.77 -12.98 25.75
N PRO A 149 6.68 -13.10 24.77
CA PRO A 149 7.91 -13.85 24.97
C PRO A 149 8.64 -13.27 26.18
N ILE A 150 8.90 -14.08 27.20
CA ILE A 150 9.85 -13.70 28.25
C ILE A 150 11.19 -13.55 27.54
N LYS A 151 11.57 -12.32 27.21
CA LYS A 151 12.97 -12.00 26.99
C LYS A 151 13.63 -12.27 28.33
N ALA A 152 14.17 -13.48 28.49
CA ALA A 152 15.17 -13.72 29.51
C ALA A 152 16.13 -12.54 29.41
N ALA A 153 16.30 -11.78 30.49
CA ALA A 153 17.49 -10.96 30.61
C ALA A 153 18.63 -11.89 30.20
N PRO A 154 19.49 -11.49 29.24
CA PRO A 154 20.52 -12.39 28.76
C PRO A 154 21.24 -12.89 30.00
N ALA A 155 21.13 -14.21 30.26
CA ALA A 155 22.07 -14.83 31.13
C ALA A 155 23.41 -14.46 30.52
N LEU A 156 24.18 -13.64 31.23
CA LEU A 156 25.59 -13.43 30.93
C LEU A 156 26.12 -14.83 30.63
N PRO A 157 26.67 -15.09 29.43
CA PRO A 157 27.38 -16.32 29.21
C PRO A 157 28.43 -16.35 30.33
N GLN A 158 28.34 -17.32 31.23
CA GLN A 158 29.54 -17.82 31.87
C GLN A 158 30.33 -18.54 30.77
N MET A 159 30.86 -17.74 29.85
CA MET A 159 32.07 -18.12 29.15
C MET A 159 33.17 -17.94 30.18
N GLU A 160 33.80 -19.05 30.55
CA GLU A 160 35.17 -18.98 31.06
C GLU A 160 35.95 -18.05 30.14
N GLN A 161 36.41 -16.93 30.71
CA GLN A 161 37.33 -16.03 30.07
C GLN A 161 38.63 -16.80 29.81
N LEU A 162 38.76 -17.35 28.61
CA LEU A 162 40.06 -17.48 27.97
C LEU A 162 40.37 -16.15 27.27
N THR A 163 40.47 -15.09 28.05
CA THR A 163 41.11 -13.85 27.61
C THR A 163 42.61 -14.12 27.54
N LEU A 164 43.15 -14.15 26.32
CA LEU A 164 44.60 -14.10 26.08
C LEU A 164 45.19 -12.90 26.81
N THR A 165 46.32 -13.12 27.48
CA THR A 165 47.01 -12.04 28.17
C THR A 165 47.57 -11.03 27.15
N PRO A 166 47.85 -9.77 27.55
CA PRO A 166 48.47 -8.78 26.66
C PRO A 166 49.76 -9.29 26.00
N GLU A 167 50.52 -10.13 26.69
CA GLU A 167 51.76 -10.76 26.20
C GLU A 167 51.52 -11.82 25.12
N ASP A 168 50.36 -12.51 25.15
CA ASP A 168 49.99 -13.49 24.14
C ASP A 168 49.44 -12.84 22.87
N SER A 169 48.74 -11.70 22.97
CA SER A 169 48.26 -10.92 21.82
C SER A 169 49.40 -10.32 20.99
N GLU A 170 50.49 -9.88 21.62
CA GLU A 170 51.68 -9.37 20.92
C GLU A 170 52.41 -10.47 20.13
N LYS A 171 52.44 -11.71 20.64
CA LYS A 171 53.12 -12.84 19.97
C LYS A 171 52.42 -13.31 18.69
N VAL A 172 51.11 -13.12 18.59
CA VAL A 172 50.31 -13.46 17.37
C VAL A 172 50.10 -12.28 16.43
N GLY A 173 50.71 -11.12 16.72
CA GLY A 173 50.67 -9.95 15.85
C GLY A 173 49.32 -9.23 15.79
N LEU A 174 48.49 -9.37 16.84
CA LEU A 174 47.22 -8.66 16.94
C LEU A 174 47.45 -7.25 17.52
N PRO A 175 46.81 -6.20 16.96
CA PRO A 175 47.04 -4.82 17.37
C PRO A 175 46.63 -4.57 18.83
N SER A 176 47.41 -3.75 19.54
CA SER A 176 47.17 -3.40 20.95
C SER A 176 45.83 -2.68 21.14
N GLN A 177 45.33 -2.60 22.37
CA GLN A 177 44.05 -1.95 22.66
C GLN A 177 44.01 -0.46 22.22
N GLU A 178 45.15 0.24 22.28
CA GLU A 178 45.30 1.60 21.73
C GLU A 178 45.29 1.62 20.21
N GLN A 179 45.95 0.66 19.54
CA GLN A 179 45.85 0.52 18.08
C GLN A 179 44.45 0.07 17.63
N GLN A 180 43.73 -0.72 18.42
CA GLN A 180 42.34 -1.06 18.16
C GLN A 180 41.43 0.14 18.31
N THR A 181 41.68 1.00 19.31
CA THR A 181 40.94 2.26 19.47
C THR A 181 41.25 3.22 18.32
N GLN A 182 42.51 3.34 17.91
CA GLN A 182 42.90 4.09 16.72
C GLN A 182 42.33 3.48 15.43
N ASN A 183 42.26 2.16 15.31
CA ASN A 183 41.69 1.47 14.16
C ASN A 183 40.15 1.55 14.15
N ILE A 184 39.50 1.67 15.31
CA ILE A 184 38.07 1.94 15.44
C ILE A 184 37.77 3.41 15.09
N GLU A 185 38.63 4.35 15.51
CA GLU A 185 38.58 5.75 15.05
C GLU A 185 38.85 5.85 13.53
N LEU A 186 39.80 5.08 12.99
CA LEU A 186 40.05 4.98 11.54
C LEU A 186 38.92 4.26 10.79
N ALA A 187 38.28 3.25 11.40
CA ALA A 187 37.19 2.47 10.78
C ALA A 187 35.83 3.17 10.89
N ALA A 188 35.65 4.10 11.84
CA ALA A 188 34.52 5.02 11.87
C ALA A 188 34.55 6.01 10.68
N GLU A 189 35.69 6.16 9.99
CA GLU A 189 35.81 7.03 8.81
C GLU A 189 35.39 6.40 7.46
N VAL A 190 34.93 5.15 7.36
CA VAL A 190 34.52 4.59 6.05
C VAL A 190 33.21 3.79 6.08
N LYS A 191 32.10 4.51 6.24
CA LYS A 191 30.87 4.25 5.47
C LYS A 191 30.57 5.51 4.68
N LYS A 192 30.45 5.40 3.35
CA LYS A 192 30.30 6.53 2.40
C LYS A 192 29.05 7.38 2.70
N TRP A 193 29.23 8.28 3.64
CA TRP A 193 28.82 9.66 3.56
C TRP A 193 29.30 10.23 2.22
N SER A 194 28.45 10.98 1.53
CA SER A 194 28.99 11.95 0.58
C SER A 194 29.71 12.98 1.45
N LYS A 195 31.05 12.96 1.45
CA LYS A 195 31.82 14.10 1.96
C LYS A 195 31.19 15.37 1.38
N PRO A 196 30.93 16.43 2.17
CA PRO A 196 30.68 17.74 1.65
C PRO A 196 31.83 17.98 0.70
N ILE A 197 31.53 18.50 -0.48
CA ILE A 197 32.56 19.14 -1.26
C ILE A 197 32.89 20.43 -0.50
N ILE A 198 33.71 20.27 0.54
CA ILE A 198 34.76 21.21 0.84
C ILE A 198 35.61 21.20 -0.43
N ASP A 199 35.59 22.29 -1.21
CA ASP A 199 36.72 22.50 -2.12
C ASP A 199 38.00 22.50 -1.27
N ALA A 200 39.15 22.18 -1.84
CA ALA A 200 40.41 21.97 -1.11
C ALA A 200 40.91 23.14 -0.22
N SER A 201 40.11 24.20 -0.01
CA SER A 201 40.36 25.31 0.91
C SER A 201 39.52 25.37 2.21
N GLY A 202 38.47 24.55 2.39
CA GLY A 202 37.72 24.53 3.67
C GLY A 202 36.82 25.74 3.96
N LYS A 203 36.38 26.50 2.94
CA LYS A 203 36.12 27.94 3.16
C LYS A 203 34.67 28.44 3.19
N TYR A 204 33.61 27.70 2.80
CA TYR A 204 32.32 28.37 2.47
C TYR A 204 30.98 27.88 3.10
N ILE A 205 30.56 26.60 3.11
CA ILE A 205 29.28 26.17 3.77
C ILE A 205 29.54 25.04 4.77
N THR A 206 29.25 25.27 6.05
CA THR A 206 29.52 24.36 7.17
C THR A 206 28.24 23.66 7.68
N GLU A 207 28.39 22.62 8.52
CA GLU A 207 27.24 22.00 9.21
C GLU A 207 26.54 22.97 10.18
N GLN A 208 27.27 23.96 10.72
CA GLN A 208 26.67 25.02 11.51
C GLN A 208 25.78 25.92 10.64
N ASP A 209 26.21 26.25 9.42
CA ASP A 209 25.40 27.04 8.48
C ASP A 209 24.12 26.31 8.07
N ILE A 210 24.19 24.97 7.91
CA ILE A 210 23.01 24.12 7.68
C ILE A 210 22.07 24.16 8.88
N THR A 211 22.62 24.05 10.09
CA THR A 211 21.83 24.09 11.33
C THR A 211 21.11 25.43 11.47
N ASP A 212 21.83 26.53 11.25
CA ASP A 212 21.26 27.88 11.34
C ASP A 212 20.14 28.09 10.30
N ALA A 213 20.36 27.61 9.08
CA ALA A 213 19.36 27.64 8.01
C ALA A 213 18.09 26.88 8.40
N LEU A 214 18.22 25.68 8.98
CA LEU A 214 17.08 24.86 9.41
C LEU A 214 16.36 25.49 10.61
N CYS A 215 17.10 26.00 11.60
CA CYS A 215 16.54 26.66 12.78
C CYS A 215 15.82 27.97 12.45
N ASN A 216 15.97 28.53 11.25
CA ASN A 216 15.19 29.68 10.82
C ASN A 216 13.70 29.34 10.54
N GLY A 217 13.36 28.05 10.42
CA GLY A 217 12.00 27.58 10.13
C GLY A 217 11.63 27.63 8.65
N SER A 218 10.35 27.42 8.34
CA SER A 218 9.84 27.32 6.95
C SER A 218 9.64 28.67 6.25
N GLY A 219 9.68 29.79 6.97
CA GLY A 219 9.40 31.13 6.45
C GLY A 219 7.90 31.48 6.35
N PHE A 220 7.01 30.54 6.68
CA PHE A 220 5.57 30.81 6.84
C PHE A 220 5.24 31.25 8.26
N GLU A 221 4.14 31.98 8.42
CA GLU A 221 3.62 32.39 9.74
C GLU A 221 3.51 31.18 10.67
N ASP A 222 4.04 31.27 11.90
CA ASP A 222 4.14 30.21 12.90
C ASP A 222 4.78 28.89 12.42
N GLY A 223 5.43 28.87 11.26
CA GLY A 223 5.97 27.64 10.67
C GLY A 223 7.04 26.99 11.53
N LYS A 224 7.86 27.81 12.20
CA LYS A 224 8.82 27.33 13.20
C LYS A 224 8.13 26.62 14.37
N PHE A 225 6.99 27.13 14.86
CA PHE A 225 6.23 26.48 15.93
C PHE A 225 5.51 25.22 15.46
N ARG A 226 5.02 25.18 14.21
CA ARG A 226 4.47 23.95 13.61
C ARG A 226 5.52 22.86 13.47
N ILE A 227 6.73 23.20 13.01
CA ILE A 227 7.85 22.26 12.92
C ILE A 227 8.23 21.74 14.31
N GLN A 228 8.34 22.63 15.30
CA GLN A 228 8.56 22.23 16.69
C GLN A 228 7.46 21.26 17.16
N GLN A 229 6.19 21.60 16.99
CA GLN A 229 5.06 20.78 17.43
C GLN A 229 5.05 19.41 16.75
N TYR A 230 5.26 19.40 15.43
CA TYR A 230 5.28 18.18 14.62
C TYR A 230 6.38 17.22 15.09
N PHE A 231 7.61 17.71 15.24
CA PHE A 231 8.74 16.87 15.67
C PHE A 231 8.80 16.61 17.18
N SER A 232 8.00 17.31 17.98
CA SER A 232 7.80 17.02 19.42
C SER A 232 6.76 15.92 19.65
N ALA A 233 6.10 15.42 18.60
CA ALA A 233 5.13 14.35 18.74
C ALA A 233 5.80 13.11 19.35
N ARG A 234 5.10 12.51 20.33
CA ARG A 234 5.56 11.33 21.07
C ARG A 234 5.80 10.13 20.13
N VAL A 235 5.03 10.09 19.04
CA VAL A 235 5.19 9.17 17.92
C VAL A 235 5.27 10.01 16.65
N LEU A 236 6.36 9.85 15.89
CA LEU A 236 6.52 10.52 14.60
C LEU A 236 6.07 9.60 13.47
N PRO A 237 5.48 10.15 12.39
CA PRO A 237 5.20 9.41 11.16
C PRO A 237 6.45 8.76 10.57
N LEU A 238 6.31 7.89 9.56
CA LEU A 238 7.47 7.33 8.87
C LEU A 238 8.33 8.44 8.26
N GLU A 239 9.62 8.15 8.08
CA GLU A 239 10.58 9.14 7.60
C GLU A 239 10.19 9.75 6.24
N GLU A 240 9.51 8.99 5.40
CA GLU A 240 8.96 9.47 4.12
C GLU A 240 7.80 10.45 4.33
N ASP A 241 6.94 10.21 5.32
CA ASP A 241 5.85 11.12 5.67
C ASP A 241 6.35 12.40 6.30
N GLN A 242 7.37 12.31 7.14
CA GLN A 242 8.07 13.47 7.69
C GLN A 242 8.64 14.33 6.56
N ALA A 243 9.27 13.71 5.55
CA ALA A 243 9.81 14.41 4.39
C ALA A 243 8.70 15.04 3.53
N ARG A 244 7.59 14.32 3.29
CA ARG A 244 6.44 14.83 2.54
C ARG A 244 5.77 16.00 3.25
N TRP A 245 5.56 15.88 4.56
CA TRP A 245 5.00 16.94 5.40
C TRP A 245 5.91 18.16 5.40
N LEU A 246 7.22 17.97 5.63
CA LEU A 246 8.19 19.04 5.68
C LEU A 246 8.29 19.80 4.35
N LYS A 247 8.25 19.08 3.23
CA LYS A 247 8.17 19.68 1.89
C LYS A 247 6.94 20.58 1.73
N LYS A 248 5.78 20.14 2.23
CA LYS A 248 4.54 20.95 2.19
C LYS A 248 4.66 22.18 3.09
N GLU A 249 5.26 22.01 4.27
CA GLU A 249 5.47 23.08 5.25
C GLU A 249 6.45 24.15 4.74
N TYR A 250 7.52 23.78 4.04
CA TYR A 250 8.50 24.72 3.46
C TYR A 250 8.08 25.30 2.10
N GLY A 251 7.14 24.64 1.41
CA GLY A 251 6.63 25.08 0.11
C GLY A 251 7.69 25.15 -1.00
N ILE A 252 7.44 26.01 -1.98
CA ILE A 252 8.40 26.36 -3.04
C ILE A 252 8.68 27.86 -2.92
N GLY A 253 9.94 28.23 -2.77
CA GLY A 253 10.32 29.62 -2.53
C GLY A 253 11.80 29.76 -2.21
N GLY A 254 12.22 30.94 -1.78
CA GLY A 254 13.61 31.17 -1.37
C GLY A 254 13.83 32.60 -0.91
N GLY A 255 14.98 32.86 -0.29
CA GLY A 255 15.29 34.16 0.28
C GLY A 255 16.79 34.41 0.39
N THR A 256 17.15 35.68 0.56
CA THR A 256 18.54 36.05 0.89
C THR A 256 18.88 35.54 2.28
N TRP A 257 20.05 34.92 2.40
CA TRP A 257 20.57 34.40 3.66
C TRP A 257 21.89 35.09 4.03
N TYR A 258 22.11 35.30 5.33
CA TYR A 258 23.34 35.84 5.86
C TYR A 258 23.98 34.83 6.80
N PHE A 259 25.23 34.47 6.51
CA PHE A 259 26.02 33.54 7.32
C PHE A 259 26.57 34.26 8.56
N ARG A 260 26.88 33.52 9.63
CA ARG A 260 27.37 34.12 10.89
C ARG A 260 28.64 34.96 10.74
N ASP A 261 29.47 34.63 9.76
CA ASP A 261 30.69 35.38 9.44
C ASP A 261 30.46 36.63 8.58
N GLY A 262 29.19 37.00 8.34
CA GLY A 262 28.79 38.15 7.53
C GLY A 262 28.76 37.86 6.02
N GLY A 263 29.04 36.62 5.61
CA GLY A 263 28.86 36.19 4.22
C GLY A 263 27.41 36.29 3.77
N ARG A 264 27.19 36.51 2.46
CA ARG A 264 25.84 36.59 1.87
C ARG A 264 25.56 35.37 1.00
N GLY A 265 24.31 34.95 0.95
CA GLY A 265 23.84 33.80 0.20
C GLY A 265 22.34 33.82 -0.07
N SER A 266 21.81 32.65 -0.43
CA SER A 266 20.37 32.36 -0.46
C SER A 266 20.07 31.00 0.16
N ILE A 267 18.84 30.84 0.64
CA ILE A 267 18.25 29.53 0.93
C ILE A 267 17.03 29.40 0.03
N ASP A 268 16.99 28.33 -0.76
CA ASP A 268 15.94 28.05 -1.73
C ASP A 268 15.25 26.72 -1.39
N HIS A 269 13.93 26.71 -1.33
CA HIS A 269 13.08 25.54 -1.11
C HIS A 269 12.46 25.14 -2.45
N MET A 270 12.73 23.91 -2.89
CA MET A 270 12.20 23.39 -4.15
C MET A 270 11.38 22.12 -3.92
N GLY A 271 10.56 21.75 -4.90
CA GLY A 271 9.75 20.54 -4.81
C GLY A 271 10.55 19.24 -4.58
N LYS A 272 11.87 19.24 -4.77
CA LYS A 272 12.75 18.06 -4.58
C LYS A 272 13.71 18.16 -3.40
N ASN A 273 14.11 19.36 -2.98
CA ASN A 273 15.19 19.60 -2.04
C ASN A 273 15.13 21.01 -1.41
N LEU A 274 15.96 21.24 -0.39
CA LEU A 274 16.32 22.54 0.14
C LEU A 274 17.77 22.84 -0.26
N GLU A 275 18.04 24.00 -0.84
CA GLU A 275 19.37 24.41 -1.29
C GLU A 275 19.86 25.62 -0.50
N ILE A 276 21.11 25.57 -0.04
CA ILE A 276 21.81 26.69 0.60
C ILE A 276 22.91 27.12 -0.35
N ILE A 277 22.90 28.38 -0.75
CA ILE A 277 23.86 28.98 -1.67
C ILE A 277 24.62 30.06 -0.93
N ARG A 278 25.94 30.08 -1.05
CA ARG A 278 26.79 31.15 -0.55
C ARG A 278 27.48 31.86 -1.70
N HIS A 279 27.40 33.18 -1.72
CA HIS A 279 28.07 34.02 -2.71
C HIS A 279 29.35 34.61 -2.13
N THR A 280 30.46 34.44 -2.84
CA THR A 280 31.78 34.93 -2.47
C THR A 280 32.42 35.66 -3.66
N ALA A 281 33.54 36.33 -3.42
CA ALA A 281 34.23 37.09 -4.48
C ALA A 281 34.78 36.18 -5.60
N ASP A 282 35.02 34.90 -5.31
CA ASP A 282 35.56 33.88 -6.23
C ASP A 282 34.49 32.97 -6.83
N GLY A 283 33.21 33.06 -6.42
CA GLY A 283 32.14 32.25 -7.02
C GLY A 283 30.90 32.08 -6.15
N SER A 284 30.14 31.03 -6.43
CA SER A 284 28.98 30.64 -5.62
C SER A 284 29.06 29.16 -5.25
N TYR A 285 28.86 28.87 -3.97
CA TYR A 285 28.95 27.55 -3.38
C TYR A 285 27.56 27.05 -3.00
N ARG A 286 27.22 25.80 -3.34
CA ARG A 286 25.87 25.26 -3.15
C ARG A 286 25.89 23.98 -2.32
N ARG A 287 24.96 23.87 -1.36
CA ARG A 287 24.67 22.66 -0.60
C ARG A 287 23.19 22.28 -0.76
N VAL A 288 22.94 21.05 -1.21
CA VAL A 288 21.58 20.53 -1.48
C VAL A 288 21.18 19.49 -0.43
N LEU A 289 20.13 19.74 0.33
CA LEU A 289 19.54 18.82 1.31
C LEU A 289 18.29 18.18 0.74
N LYS A 290 18.24 16.84 0.69
CA LYS A 290 16.97 16.16 0.39
C LYS A 290 15.99 16.35 1.55
N TRP A 291 14.69 16.36 1.27
CA TRP A 291 13.66 16.53 2.32
C TRP A 291 13.75 15.52 3.46
N LYS A 292 14.11 14.27 3.14
CA LYS A 292 14.39 13.21 4.11
C LYS A 292 15.55 13.58 5.05
N GLU A 293 16.63 14.11 4.49
CA GLU A 293 17.82 14.57 5.21
C GLU A 293 17.53 15.80 6.10
N ALA A 294 16.70 16.75 5.60
CA ALA A 294 16.27 17.91 6.37
C ALA A 294 15.37 17.51 7.55
N ALA A 295 14.44 16.58 7.33
CA ALA A 295 13.55 16.05 8.37
C ALA A 295 14.33 15.34 9.49
N GLN A 296 15.30 14.48 9.15
CA GLN A 296 16.18 13.84 10.13
C GLN A 296 16.92 14.87 11.00
N ARG A 297 17.50 15.91 10.40
CA ARG A 297 18.22 16.96 11.14
C ARG A 297 17.28 17.76 12.04
N LEU A 298 16.13 18.20 11.53
CA LEU A 298 15.13 18.93 12.32
C LEU A 298 14.61 18.10 13.49
N ARG A 299 14.34 16.81 13.27
CA ARG A 299 13.98 15.87 14.33
C ARG A 299 15.02 15.84 15.44
N LEU A 300 16.32 15.73 15.10
CA LEU A 300 17.40 15.72 16.09
C LEU A 300 17.52 17.05 16.83
N LEU A 301 17.38 18.18 16.12
CA LEU A 301 17.41 19.52 16.73
C LEU A 301 16.26 19.72 17.71
N VAL A 302 15.06 19.27 17.37
CA VAL A 302 13.88 19.34 18.24
C VAL A 302 14.04 18.42 19.45
N TYR A 303 14.46 17.16 19.22
CA TYR A 303 14.69 16.17 20.28
C TYR A 303 15.73 16.64 21.30
N ASN A 304 16.81 17.26 20.84
CA ASN A 304 17.87 17.80 21.70
C ASN A 304 17.52 19.18 22.30
N GLY A 305 16.36 19.74 21.99
CA GLY A 305 15.95 21.07 22.47
C GLY A 305 16.78 22.23 21.91
N GLN A 306 17.41 22.02 20.75
CA GLN A 306 18.30 22.96 20.05
C GLN A 306 17.63 23.71 18.89
N TYR A 307 16.39 23.36 18.55
CA TYR A 307 15.66 23.97 17.44
C TYR A 307 15.10 25.36 17.77
N LEU A 308 14.53 25.53 18.97
CA LEU A 308 14.04 26.81 19.49
C LEU A 308 15.04 27.41 20.48
N ALA A 309 15.29 28.71 20.36
CA ALA A 309 15.98 29.49 21.38
C ALA A 309 15.10 29.66 22.64
N GLU A 310 15.70 30.01 23.78
CA GLU A 310 15.00 30.09 25.07
C GLU A 310 13.86 31.14 25.08
N ASP A 311 14.04 32.26 24.40
CA ASP A 311 13.00 33.28 24.20
C ASP A 311 11.88 32.78 23.28
N GLU A 312 12.22 32.04 22.23
CA GLU A 312 11.25 31.41 21.31
C GLU A 312 10.42 30.31 21.99
N LYS A 313 10.98 29.59 22.97
CA LYS A 313 10.23 28.60 23.77
C LYS A 313 9.08 29.24 24.55
N VAL A 314 9.26 30.47 25.04
CA VAL A 314 8.19 31.23 25.72
C VAL A 314 7.07 31.59 24.74
N LEU A 315 7.43 32.00 23.52
CA LEU A 315 6.47 32.28 22.45
C LEU A 315 5.73 31.02 22.00
N TYR A 316 6.45 29.91 21.84
CA TYR A 316 5.87 28.61 21.51
C TYR A 316 4.83 28.17 22.55
N LYS A 317 5.11 28.34 23.85
CA LYS A 317 4.14 28.03 24.91
C LYS A 317 2.84 28.83 24.76
N ARG A 318 2.93 30.16 24.55
CA ARG A 318 1.76 31.02 24.32
C ARG A 318 1.00 30.61 23.06
N TRP A 319 1.72 30.25 22.00
CA TRP A 319 1.13 29.75 20.77
C TRP A 319 0.37 28.44 21.01
N THR A 320 0.94 27.49 21.74
CA THR A 320 0.25 26.23 22.09
C THR A 320 -1.00 26.45 22.94
N GLU A 321 -0.96 27.37 23.91
CA GLU A 321 -2.12 27.74 24.72
C GLU A 321 -3.24 28.35 23.85
N LYS A 322 -2.88 29.21 22.89
CA LYS A 322 -3.85 29.77 21.91
C LYS A 322 -4.47 28.67 21.03
N GLN A 323 -3.67 27.74 20.51
CA GLN A 323 -4.18 26.63 19.71
C GLN A 323 -5.11 25.71 20.51
N GLN A 324 -4.78 25.45 21.77
CA GLN A 324 -5.63 24.64 22.65
C GLN A 324 -6.94 25.35 22.97
N ALA A 325 -6.92 26.67 23.18
CA ALA A 325 -8.14 27.45 23.38
C ALA A 325 -9.07 27.45 22.15
N VAL A 326 -8.50 27.55 20.93
CA VAL A 326 -9.28 27.45 19.69
C VAL A 326 -9.92 26.07 19.54
N ARG A 327 -9.18 25.00 19.81
CA ARG A 327 -9.74 23.63 19.77
C ARG A 327 -10.87 23.45 20.78
N ALA A 328 -10.66 23.88 22.02
CA ALA A 328 -11.68 23.81 23.06
C ALA A 328 -12.94 24.62 22.71
N ALA A 329 -12.79 25.77 22.05
CA ALA A 329 -13.94 26.56 21.57
C ALA A 329 -14.69 25.84 20.44
N ASN A 330 -13.99 25.24 19.49
CA ASN A 330 -14.62 24.46 18.42
C ASN A 330 -15.33 23.21 18.95
N ASP A 331 -14.72 22.50 19.91
CA ASP A 331 -15.32 21.33 20.55
C ASP A 331 -16.59 21.74 21.31
N ALA A 332 -16.55 22.83 22.07
CA ALA A 332 -17.73 23.37 22.76
C ALA A 332 -18.84 23.80 21.79
N ALA A 333 -18.48 24.39 20.64
CA ALA A 333 -19.43 24.77 19.59
C ALA A 333 -20.09 23.55 18.94
N LEU A 334 -19.31 22.49 18.69
CA LEU A 334 -19.82 21.22 18.16
C LEU A 334 -20.76 20.54 19.17
N ASP A 335 -20.37 20.50 20.45
CA ASP A 335 -21.22 19.96 21.51
C ASP A 335 -22.53 20.74 21.62
N HIS A 336 -22.48 22.08 21.55
CA HIS A 336 -23.68 22.91 21.53
C HIS A 336 -24.63 22.55 20.37
N ALA A 337 -24.10 22.40 19.16
CA ALA A 337 -24.90 22.04 17.99
C ALA A 337 -25.53 20.65 18.07
N LYS A 338 -24.81 19.66 18.63
CA LYS A 338 -25.37 18.33 18.88
C LYS A 338 -26.50 18.37 19.89
N HIS A 339 -26.35 19.13 20.98
CA HIS A 339 -27.41 19.31 21.97
C HIS A 339 -28.62 20.02 21.34
N ALA A 340 -28.42 21.08 20.56
CA ALA A 340 -29.51 21.79 19.90
C ALA A 340 -30.33 20.89 18.96
N ILE A 341 -29.67 20.05 18.14
CA ILE A 341 -30.38 19.09 17.27
C ILE A 341 -31.09 18.01 18.11
N THR A 342 -30.46 17.51 19.17
CA THR A 342 -31.07 16.51 20.06
C THR A 342 -32.33 17.07 20.73
N ASP A 343 -32.24 18.26 21.31
CA ASP A 343 -33.36 18.95 21.95
C ASP A 343 -34.47 19.25 20.94
N PHE A 344 -34.13 19.67 19.71
CA PHE A 344 -35.09 19.86 18.62
C PHE A 344 -35.83 18.57 18.29
N CYS A 345 -35.12 17.47 18.03
CA CYS A 345 -35.73 16.18 17.72
C CYS A 345 -36.61 15.67 18.86
N GLU A 346 -36.18 15.82 20.12
CA GLU A 346 -36.98 15.44 21.30
C GLU A 346 -38.26 16.27 21.42
N ASN A 347 -38.18 17.59 21.23
CA ASN A 347 -39.32 18.50 21.34
C ASN A 347 -40.36 18.27 20.22
N GLU A 348 -39.91 17.95 19.01
CA GLU A 348 -40.75 17.68 17.84
C GLU A 348 -41.22 16.21 17.77
N GLY A 349 -40.73 15.34 18.67
CA GLY A 349 -41.10 13.92 18.70
C GLY A 349 -40.53 13.12 17.53
N LEU A 350 -39.36 13.52 17.01
CA LEU A 350 -38.63 12.88 15.94
C LEU A 350 -37.70 11.77 16.47
N ASN A 351 -37.11 11.00 15.55
CA ASN A 351 -36.11 9.99 15.92
C ASN A 351 -34.85 10.64 16.49
N GLU A 352 -34.15 9.91 17.37
CA GLU A 352 -32.87 10.36 17.92
C GLU A 352 -31.85 10.60 16.79
N PRO A 353 -31.19 11.78 16.76
CA PRO A 353 -30.24 12.12 15.70
C PRO A 353 -28.98 11.26 15.75
N ASN A 354 -28.48 10.86 14.58
CA ASN A 354 -27.25 10.09 14.47
C ASN A 354 -26.04 11.01 14.19
N PHE A 355 -25.12 11.08 15.16
CA PHE A 355 -23.90 11.88 15.05
C PHE A 355 -22.65 11.09 14.61
N SER A 356 -22.80 9.85 14.11
CA SER A 356 -21.67 9.07 13.61
C SER A 356 -21.00 9.70 12.39
N ASP A 357 -21.78 10.40 11.57
CA ASP A 357 -21.32 11.17 10.43
C ASP A 357 -21.60 12.67 10.63
N LEU A 358 -20.59 13.42 11.05
CA LEU A 358 -20.71 14.87 11.25
C LEU A 358 -20.87 15.66 9.94
N THR A 359 -20.77 15.02 8.77
CA THR A 359 -21.04 15.65 7.48
C THR A 359 -22.50 15.53 7.05
N HIS A 360 -23.26 14.65 7.70
CA HIS A 360 -24.64 14.34 7.37
C HIS A 360 -25.41 13.87 8.62
N VAL A 361 -25.90 14.84 9.40
CA VAL A 361 -26.72 14.58 10.59
C VAL A 361 -28.17 14.91 10.27
N ASP A 362 -28.96 13.88 10.03
CA ASP A 362 -30.40 14.01 9.76
C ASP A 362 -31.16 14.47 10.99
N PHE A 363 -32.07 15.43 10.80
CA PHE A 363 -32.92 15.89 11.88
C PHE A 363 -34.35 16.27 11.47
N ALA A 364 -34.68 16.39 10.18
CA ALA A 364 -36.07 16.55 9.73
C ALA A 364 -36.35 15.79 8.41
N TYR A 365 -37.53 15.16 8.35
CA TYR A 365 -37.98 14.36 7.22
C TYR A 365 -39.47 14.53 6.98
N SER A 366 -39.89 14.75 5.73
CA SER A 366 -41.30 14.87 5.34
C SER A 366 -41.50 14.47 3.88
N THR A 367 -42.71 14.67 3.37
CA THR A 367 -42.99 14.76 1.93
C THR A 367 -43.57 16.13 1.61
N THR A 368 -43.52 16.53 0.34
CA THR A 368 -44.26 17.71 -0.16
C THR A 368 -45.76 17.60 0.11
N GLY A 369 -46.48 18.72 0.12
CA GLY A 369 -47.93 18.76 0.37
C GLY A 369 -48.80 17.93 -0.58
N ASP A 370 -48.32 17.58 -1.77
CA ASP A 370 -48.95 16.64 -2.70
C ASP A 370 -48.60 15.16 -2.44
N GLY A 371 -47.62 14.91 -1.57
CA GLY A 371 -47.11 13.59 -1.21
C GLY A 371 -46.27 12.91 -2.30
N GLU A 372 -45.87 13.63 -3.35
CA GLU A 372 -45.14 13.05 -4.49
C GLU A 372 -43.61 13.05 -4.28
N HIS A 373 -43.08 13.98 -3.49
CA HIS A 373 -41.64 14.16 -3.33
C HIS A 373 -41.19 14.03 -1.86
N GLU A 374 -40.04 13.41 -1.65
CA GLU A 374 -39.43 13.17 -0.33
C GLU A 374 -38.56 14.35 0.09
N ILE A 375 -38.82 14.95 1.24
CA ILE A 375 -38.04 16.06 1.81
C ILE A 375 -37.16 15.54 2.94
N GLN A 376 -35.87 15.83 2.87
CA GLN A 376 -34.90 15.52 3.93
C GLN A 376 -34.03 16.75 4.24
N VAL A 377 -33.82 17.01 5.53
CA VAL A 377 -33.00 18.12 6.02
C VAL A 377 -31.97 17.61 7.03
N TYR A 378 -30.71 17.97 6.79
CA TYR A 378 -29.58 17.50 7.58
C TYR A 378 -28.52 18.58 7.81
N ALA A 379 -27.77 18.46 8.91
CA ALA A 379 -26.66 19.35 9.25
C ALA A 379 -25.31 18.77 8.82
N ASN A 380 -24.41 19.64 8.36
CA ASN A 380 -23.00 19.34 8.11
C ASN A 380 -22.12 20.19 9.04
N PHE A 381 -21.72 19.61 10.17
CA PHE A 381 -20.92 20.28 11.19
C PHE A 381 -19.45 20.50 10.81
N LEU A 382 -18.95 19.85 9.75
CA LEU A 382 -17.60 20.13 9.23
C LEU A 382 -17.57 21.34 8.31
N ARG A 383 -18.73 21.73 7.77
CA ARG A 383 -18.87 22.90 6.90
C ARG A 383 -19.70 24.03 7.52
N ASN A 384 -20.28 23.80 8.70
CA ASN A 384 -21.21 24.72 9.37
C ASN A 384 -22.40 25.05 8.44
N GLU A 385 -23.05 24.01 7.89
CA GLU A 385 -24.14 24.14 6.93
C GLU A 385 -25.39 23.34 7.38
N ILE A 386 -26.58 23.82 7.02
CA ILE A 386 -27.83 23.02 7.02
C ILE A 386 -28.27 22.85 5.56
N ARG A 387 -28.60 21.64 5.16
CA ARG A 387 -28.88 21.28 3.76
C ARG A 387 -30.28 20.70 3.62
N TYR A 388 -30.97 21.12 2.57
CA TYR A 388 -32.33 20.70 2.24
C TYR A 388 -32.29 19.94 0.93
N THR A 389 -32.84 18.73 0.93
CA THR A 389 -32.92 17.86 -0.25
C THR A 389 -34.35 17.45 -0.54
N VAL A 390 -34.69 17.38 -1.83
CA VAL A 390 -35.95 16.83 -2.33
C VAL A 390 -35.64 15.71 -3.32
N ASP A 391 -36.17 14.50 -3.09
CA ASP A 391 -35.85 13.28 -3.83
C ASP A 391 -34.33 12.99 -3.94
N GLY A 392 -33.57 13.41 -2.92
CA GLY A 392 -32.11 13.29 -2.87
C GLY A 392 -31.32 14.40 -3.57
N ASP A 393 -31.97 15.31 -4.29
CA ASP A 393 -31.32 16.47 -4.90
C ASP A 393 -31.27 17.66 -3.92
N ILE A 394 -30.10 18.29 -3.75
CA ILE A 394 -29.95 19.47 -2.88
C ILE A 394 -30.63 20.66 -3.54
N ILE A 395 -31.65 21.20 -2.88
CA ILE A 395 -32.40 22.36 -3.34
C ILE A 395 -31.96 23.66 -2.66
N HIS A 396 -31.43 23.60 -1.43
CA HIS A 396 -31.03 24.78 -0.66
C HIS A 396 -29.96 24.44 0.40
N ILE A 397 -29.16 25.44 0.78
CA ILE A 397 -28.13 25.36 1.82
C ILE A 397 -28.08 26.66 2.63
N ASP A 398 -28.22 26.55 3.96
CA ASP A 398 -27.93 27.63 4.91
C ASP A 398 -26.48 27.54 5.40
N TYR A 399 -25.78 28.68 5.46
CA TYR A 399 -24.37 28.78 5.83
C TYR A 399 -24.19 29.56 7.13
N PHE A 400 -23.33 29.07 8.02
CA PHE A 400 -23.05 29.67 9.33
C PHE A 400 -21.55 29.88 9.54
N GLY A 401 -21.17 30.83 10.41
CA GLY A 401 -19.77 31.12 10.71
C GLY A 401 -19.07 29.99 11.48
N ASP A 402 -19.78 29.37 12.42
CA ASP A 402 -19.34 28.22 13.20
C ASP A 402 -20.55 27.37 13.67
N ASN A 403 -20.26 26.23 14.30
CA ASN A 403 -21.30 25.33 14.80
C ASN A 403 -22.12 25.92 15.96
N HIS A 404 -21.59 26.89 16.70
CA HIS A 404 -22.36 27.56 17.75
C HIS A 404 -23.41 28.48 17.11
N GLU A 405 -23.06 29.18 16.04
CA GLU A 405 -24.00 29.99 15.26
C GLU A 405 -25.06 29.13 14.56
N LEU A 406 -24.66 27.99 13.97
CA LEU A 406 -25.58 27.01 13.40
C LEU A 406 -26.61 26.55 14.44
N ALA A 407 -26.16 26.21 15.65
CA ALA A 407 -27.05 25.84 16.75
C ALA A 407 -28.01 26.98 17.11
N ALA A 408 -27.47 28.15 17.45
CA ALA A 408 -28.23 29.26 18.03
C ALA A 408 -29.17 29.97 17.06
N GLN A 409 -28.84 29.99 15.77
CA GLN A 409 -29.63 30.70 14.74
C GLN A 409 -30.34 29.75 13.78
N GLY A 410 -29.77 28.57 13.53
CA GLY A 410 -30.26 27.63 12.52
C GLY A 410 -31.19 26.54 13.08
N ILE A 411 -31.08 26.19 14.37
CA ILE A 411 -31.83 25.07 14.97
C ILE A 411 -32.62 25.52 16.20
N GLU A 412 -31.99 26.25 17.11
CA GLU A 412 -32.64 26.68 18.36
C GLU A 412 -33.82 27.60 18.10
N ASN A 413 -34.95 27.28 18.71
CA ASN A 413 -36.23 28.00 18.57
C ASN A 413 -36.85 27.94 17.16
N SER A 414 -36.36 27.06 16.28
CA SER A 414 -37.03 26.70 15.04
C SER A 414 -38.06 25.59 15.30
N GLU A 415 -39.17 25.62 14.57
CA GLU A 415 -40.16 24.53 14.58
C GLU A 415 -39.93 23.60 13.37
N PHE A 416 -40.37 22.34 13.46
CA PHE A 416 -40.26 21.40 12.35
C PHE A 416 -40.84 21.96 11.03
N SER A 417 -41.95 22.69 11.11
CA SER A 417 -42.58 23.31 9.94
C SER A 417 -41.69 24.35 9.25
N ASP A 418 -40.79 25.03 9.95
CA ASP A 418 -39.94 26.06 9.34
C ASP A 418 -39.00 25.45 8.30
N PHE A 419 -38.45 24.27 8.60
CA PHE A 419 -37.57 23.53 7.69
C PHE A 419 -38.32 22.97 6.49
N ILE A 420 -39.51 22.41 6.71
CA ILE A 420 -40.32 21.85 5.62
C ILE A 420 -40.84 22.94 4.70
N ASN A 421 -41.35 24.06 5.24
CA ASN A 421 -41.80 25.19 4.45
C ASN A 421 -40.65 25.77 3.61
N THR A 422 -39.44 25.88 4.18
CA THR A 422 -38.25 26.33 3.43
C THR A 422 -37.93 25.40 2.27
N ALA A 423 -37.97 24.08 2.49
CA ALA A 423 -37.75 23.10 1.44
C ALA A 423 -38.82 23.16 0.34
N GLU A 424 -40.10 23.25 0.71
CA GLU A 424 -41.20 23.35 -0.25
C GLU A 424 -41.13 24.65 -1.07
N GLU A 425 -40.87 25.79 -0.42
CA GLU A 425 -40.74 27.08 -1.10
C GLU A 425 -39.60 27.11 -2.12
N GLU A 426 -38.44 26.52 -1.78
CA GLU A 426 -37.30 26.48 -2.70
C GLU A 426 -37.51 25.47 -3.84
N PHE A 427 -38.19 24.35 -3.56
CA PHE A 427 -38.57 23.38 -4.58
C PHE A 427 -39.59 23.96 -5.58
N GLU A 428 -40.61 24.70 -5.12
CA GLU A 428 -41.58 25.37 -6.00
C GLU A 428 -40.94 26.43 -6.91
N LYS A 429 -39.93 27.15 -6.41
CA LYS A 429 -39.18 28.14 -7.20
C LYS A 429 -38.33 27.48 -8.29
N HIS A 430 -37.79 26.29 -8.03
CA HIS A 430 -36.85 25.60 -8.91
C HIS A 430 -37.10 24.09 -9.03
N PRO A 431 -38.23 23.64 -9.62
CA PRO A 431 -38.52 22.21 -9.76
C PRO A 431 -37.51 21.55 -10.73
N PRO A 432 -36.90 20.41 -10.37
CA PRO A 432 -35.93 19.73 -11.21
C PRO A 432 -36.57 19.24 -12.52
N THR A 433 -35.86 19.42 -13.64
CA THR A 433 -36.37 19.09 -14.98
C THR A 433 -36.31 17.57 -15.20
N THR A 434 -37.46 16.90 -15.15
CA THR A 434 -37.58 15.46 -15.44
C THR A 434 -37.14 15.13 -16.88
N ARG A 435 -35.98 14.49 -17.05
CA ARG A 435 -35.60 13.82 -18.32
C ARG A 435 -36.11 12.37 -18.31
N LYS A 436 -36.87 11.99 -19.34
CA LYS A 436 -37.15 10.57 -19.64
C LYS A 436 -35.82 9.82 -19.82
N ILE A 437 -35.60 8.79 -19.03
CA ILE A 437 -34.40 7.94 -19.08
C ILE A 437 -34.40 7.16 -20.41
N GLU A 438 -33.47 7.48 -21.32
CA GLU A 438 -33.10 6.58 -22.41
C GLU A 438 -32.43 5.34 -21.81
N LYS A 439 -33.03 4.16 -21.99
CA LYS A 439 -32.44 2.91 -21.49
C LYS A 439 -31.19 2.56 -22.28
N SER A 440 -30.07 2.38 -21.59
CA SER A 440 -28.79 2.05 -22.22
C SER A 440 -28.73 0.56 -22.59
N PRO A 441 -28.25 0.19 -23.79
CA PRO A 441 -28.13 -1.22 -24.17
C PRO A 441 -27.09 -1.92 -23.30
N VAL A 442 -27.38 -3.16 -22.91
CA VAL A 442 -26.44 -4.02 -22.18
C VAL A 442 -25.24 -4.34 -23.06
N THR A 443 -24.03 -4.11 -22.57
CA THR A 443 -22.78 -4.41 -23.26
C THR A 443 -21.96 -5.47 -22.51
N ILE A 444 -20.94 -6.04 -23.16
CA ILE A 444 -19.98 -6.93 -22.50
C ILE A 444 -19.33 -6.23 -21.31
N GLY A 445 -19.21 -6.92 -20.18
CA GLY A 445 -18.80 -6.41 -18.88
C GLY A 445 -19.93 -5.82 -18.04
N SER A 446 -21.15 -5.67 -18.59
CA SER A 446 -22.31 -5.19 -17.82
C SER A 446 -22.77 -6.25 -16.83
N THR A 447 -23.03 -5.84 -15.60
CA THR A 447 -23.76 -6.66 -14.62
C THR A 447 -25.26 -6.50 -14.80
N VAL A 448 -25.97 -7.61 -14.89
CA VAL A 448 -27.43 -7.71 -15.11
C VAL A 448 -28.04 -8.69 -14.12
N TYR A 449 -29.28 -8.43 -13.70
CA TYR A 449 -29.96 -9.23 -12.69
C TYR A 449 -31.09 -10.03 -13.31
N LEU A 450 -30.96 -11.36 -13.40
CA LEU A 450 -31.92 -12.16 -14.18
C LEU A 450 -32.92 -12.88 -13.29
N GLU A 451 -32.48 -13.91 -12.58
CA GLU A 451 -33.32 -14.74 -11.70
C GLU A 451 -32.86 -14.54 -10.25
N ASP A 452 -33.81 -14.51 -9.31
CA ASP A 452 -33.58 -14.41 -7.85
C ASP A 452 -32.66 -13.25 -7.43
N ASP A 453 -32.72 -12.11 -8.14
CA ASP A 453 -31.89 -10.92 -7.90
C ASP A 453 -30.37 -11.15 -7.95
N ARG A 454 -29.93 -12.27 -8.54
CA ARG A 454 -28.52 -12.61 -8.63
C ARG A 454 -27.80 -11.81 -9.72
N PRO A 455 -26.59 -11.28 -9.44
CA PRO A 455 -25.81 -10.56 -10.41
C PRO A 455 -25.11 -11.53 -11.38
N PHE A 456 -25.36 -11.34 -12.67
CA PHE A 456 -24.64 -11.99 -13.75
C PHE A 456 -23.82 -10.96 -14.52
N THR A 457 -22.56 -11.26 -14.80
CA THR A 457 -21.75 -10.42 -15.69
C THR A 457 -21.88 -10.92 -17.12
N VAL A 458 -22.22 -10.04 -18.06
CA VAL A 458 -22.24 -10.38 -19.49
C VAL A 458 -20.80 -10.52 -19.98
N GLU A 459 -20.37 -11.74 -20.22
CA GLU A 459 -19.00 -12.04 -20.66
C GLU A 459 -18.85 -11.92 -22.17
N GLU A 460 -19.90 -12.35 -22.87
CA GLU A 460 -19.91 -12.38 -24.33
C GLU A 460 -21.34 -12.23 -24.84
N ILE A 461 -21.53 -11.36 -25.82
CA ILE A 461 -22.78 -11.25 -26.58
C ILE A 461 -22.57 -12.00 -27.89
N GLY A 462 -22.81 -13.31 -27.83
CA GLY A 462 -22.70 -14.21 -28.98
C GLY A 462 -23.90 -14.09 -29.92
N ARG A 463 -23.86 -14.81 -31.05
CA ARG A 463 -24.89 -14.72 -32.09
C ARG A 463 -26.21 -15.38 -31.71
N GLU A 464 -26.13 -16.56 -31.10
CA GLU A 464 -27.29 -17.33 -30.69
C GLU A 464 -27.59 -17.15 -29.20
N ASN A 465 -26.53 -17.08 -28.39
CA ASN A 465 -26.61 -17.01 -26.94
C ASN A 465 -25.74 -15.87 -26.38
N ILE A 466 -26.15 -15.35 -25.23
CA ILE A 466 -25.41 -14.42 -24.39
C ILE A 466 -24.82 -15.24 -23.24
N HIS A 467 -23.49 -15.16 -23.09
CA HIS A 467 -22.77 -15.85 -22.02
C HIS A 467 -22.67 -14.96 -20.80
N LEU A 468 -23.04 -15.53 -19.68
CA LEU A 468 -23.17 -14.88 -18.39
C LEU A 468 -22.32 -15.63 -17.39
N ARG A 469 -21.53 -14.90 -16.60
CA ARG A 469 -20.83 -15.46 -15.45
C ARG A 469 -21.64 -15.17 -14.19
N ASP A 470 -21.98 -16.22 -13.46
CA ASP A 470 -22.54 -16.09 -12.11
C ASP A 470 -21.40 -15.67 -11.19
N GLY A 471 -21.55 -14.53 -10.51
CA GLY A 471 -20.56 -14.05 -9.55
C GLY A 471 -20.31 -15.01 -8.40
N SER A 472 -21.27 -15.90 -8.11
CA SER A 472 -21.22 -16.90 -7.04
C SER A 472 -20.55 -18.22 -7.48
N PHE A 473 -20.48 -18.48 -8.78
CA PHE A 473 -19.89 -19.69 -9.37
C PHE A 473 -19.01 -19.35 -10.59
N PRO A 474 -17.84 -18.72 -10.38
CA PRO A 474 -17.02 -18.16 -11.46
C PRO A 474 -16.40 -19.18 -12.43
N LEU A 475 -16.51 -20.49 -12.12
CA LEU A 475 -16.03 -21.58 -12.97
C LEU A 475 -17.09 -22.11 -13.95
N ILE A 476 -18.35 -21.69 -13.83
CA ILE A 476 -19.47 -22.18 -14.66
C ILE A 476 -20.13 -20.99 -15.36
N GLY A 477 -19.92 -20.89 -16.67
CA GLY A 477 -20.62 -19.93 -17.52
C GLY A 477 -22.04 -20.42 -17.88
N ARG A 478 -23.02 -19.52 -17.84
CA ARG A 478 -24.41 -19.77 -18.28
C ARG A 478 -24.63 -19.13 -19.65
N ALA A 479 -25.00 -19.93 -20.65
CA ALA A 479 -25.40 -19.44 -21.97
C ALA A 479 -26.94 -19.41 -22.06
N ILE A 480 -27.52 -18.28 -22.45
CA ILE A 480 -28.97 -18.16 -22.68
C ILE A 480 -29.27 -17.46 -24.00
N SER A 481 -30.39 -17.79 -24.63
CA SER A 481 -30.77 -17.16 -25.89
C SER A 481 -31.08 -15.67 -25.70
N HIS A 482 -30.91 -14.88 -26.76
CA HIS A 482 -31.23 -13.44 -26.73
C HIS A 482 -32.68 -13.14 -26.34
N GLU A 483 -33.62 -13.99 -26.76
CA GLU A 483 -35.05 -13.82 -26.44
C GLU A 483 -35.31 -14.07 -24.96
N GLU A 484 -34.70 -15.10 -24.40
CA GLU A 484 -34.82 -15.42 -22.99
C GLU A 484 -34.11 -14.38 -22.11
N PHE A 485 -32.94 -13.90 -22.55
CA PHE A 485 -32.24 -12.80 -21.89
C PHE A 485 -33.06 -11.53 -21.86
N ALA A 486 -33.67 -11.13 -22.99
CA ALA A 486 -34.50 -9.93 -23.04
C ALA A 486 -35.72 -10.03 -22.11
N ARG A 487 -36.32 -11.24 -22.00
CA ARG A 487 -37.43 -11.52 -21.09
C ARG A 487 -37.01 -11.41 -19.62
N LEU A 488 -35.90 -12.04 -19.23
CA LEU A 488 -35.39 -12.03 -17.86
C LEU A 488 -34.87 -10.64 -17.46
N LEU A 489 -34.20 -9.94 -18.39
CA LEU A 489 -33.74 -8.56 -18.20
C LEU A 489 -34.92 -7.62 -17.91
N ALA A 490 -36.03 -7.76 -18.64
CA ALA A 490 -37.22 -6.94 -18.45
C ALA A 490 -38.04 -7.30 -17.20
N ALA A 491 -37.93 -8.54 -16.72
CA ALA A 491 -38.68 -9.03 -15.56
C ALA A 491 -38.13 -8.49 -14.22
N ASN A 492 -36.84 -8.11 -14.17
CA ASN A 492 -36.21 -7.61 -12.95
C ASN A 492 -36.13 -6.07 -12.91
N PRO A 493 -36.77 -5.39 -11.93
CA PRO A 493 -36.74 -3.93 -11.80
C PRO A 493 -35.33 -3.32 -11.69
N LYS A 494 -34.34 -4.06 -11.20
CA LYS A 494 -32.94 -3.60 -11.10
C LYS A 494 -32.29 -3.34 -12.46
N ASN A 495 -32.88 -3.85 -13.54
CA ASN A 495 -32.44 -3.56 -14.91
C ASN A 495 -33.32 -2.51 -15.62
N ALA A 496 -34.17 -1.77 -14.90
CA ALA A 496 -35.14 -0.85 -15.52
C ALA A 496 -34.49 0.21 -16.43
N ALA A 497 -33.23 0.58 -16.16
CA ALA A 497 -32.43 1.51 -16.95
C ALA A 497 -31.71 0.88 -18.17
N ARG A 498 -31.90 -0.43 -18.43
CA ARG A 498 -31.16 -1.19 -19.44
C ARG A 498 -32.07 -1.81 -20.52
N SER A 499 -31.54 -1.97 -21.73
CA SER A 499 -32.21 -2.63 -22.86
C SER A 499 -31.36 -3.81 -23.40
N ALA A 500 -32.01 -4.81 -24.02
CA ALA A 500 -31.31 -5.99 -24.53
C ALA A 500 -30.40 -5.64 -25.74
N PRO A 501 -29.26 -6.34 -25.91
CA PRO A 501 -28.30 -6.06 -26.98
C PRO A 501 -28.76 -6.55 -28.36
N GLU A 502 -28.23 -5.95 -29.43
CA GLU A 502 -28.49 -6.39 -30.82
C GLU A 502 -27.66 -7.63 -31.19
N LYS A 503 -28.24 -8.55 -31.98
CA LYS A 503 -27.61 -9.82 -32.41
C LYS A 503 -26.47 -9.58 -33.43
N PRO A 504 -25.25 -10.12 -33.23
CA PRO A 504 -24.15 -10.05 -34.19
C PRO A 504 -24.37 -10.94 -35.45
N SER A 505 -23.95 -10.50 -36.64
CA SER A 505 -24.13 -11.20 -37.95
C SER A 505 -22.99 -12.17 -38.33
N GLN A 506 -23.32 -13.22 -39.12
CA GLN A 506 -22.66 -14.56 -39.27
C GLN A 506 -21.27 -14.69 -39.94
N GLN A 507 -20.45 -15.62 -39.41
CA GLN A 507 -19.39 -16.46 -40.00
C GLN A 507 -18.96 -17.55 -38.98
N ALA A 508 -18.97 -18.83 -39.37
CA ALA A 508 -19.23 -20.01 -38.51
C ALA A 508 -18.03 -20.95 -38.23
N GLN A 509 -18.23 -21.86 -37.24
CA GLN A 509 -17.63 -23.21 -36.96
C GLN A 509 -16.70 -23.34 -35.71
N PRO A 510 -16.48 -24.55 -35.12
CA PRO A 510 -17.42 -25.39 -34.32
C PRO A 510 -16.80 -25.95 -32.98
N GLU A 511 -17.65 -26.42 -32.05
CA GLU A 511 -17.33 -27.00 -30.71
C GLU A 511 -16.90 -28.47 -30.72
N GLU A 512 -16.15 -28.91 -29.69
CA GLU A 512 -15.97 -30.34 -29.31
C GLU A 512 -15.98 -30.55 -27.78
N ALA A 513 -16.53 -31.70 -27.36
CA ALA A 513 -17.04 -32.04 -26.03
C ALA A 513 -16.08 -32.86 -25.13
N VAL A 514 -16.36 -32.91 -23.83
CA VAL A 514 -15.65 -33.66 -22.77
C VAL A 514 -16.57 -34.67 -22.08
N GLU A 515 -16.06 -35.84 -21.67
CA GLU A 515 -16.75 -36.81 -20.80
C GLU A 515 -15.89 -37.31 -19.60
N PRO A 516 -16.50 -37.82 -18.50
CA PRO A 516 -15.95 -37.88 -17.13
C PRO A 516 -15.87 -39.31 -16.52
N ILE A 517 -15.11 -39.57 -15.42
CA ILE A 517 -15.35 -40.79 -14.56
C ILE A 517 -14.85 -40.64 -13.08
N ASP A 518 -15.65 -41.24 -12.17
CA ASP A 518 -15.72 -41.28 -10.68
C ASP A 518 -14.74 -42.19 -9.87
N GLY A 519 -14.62 -41.86 -8.55
CA GLY A 519 -14.56 -42.75 -7.34
C GLY A 519 -13.21 -43.38 -6.92
N GLU A 520 -12.81 -43.65 -5.66
CA GLU A 520 -13.33 -43.52 -4.27
C GLU A 520 -12.13 -43.75 -3.29
N ILE A 521 -12.22 -43.34 -2.02
CA ILE A 521 -11.12 -43.19 -1.02
C ILE A 521 -10.94 -44.44 -0.12
N ILE A 522 -9.69 -44.82 0.20
CA ILE A 522 -9.32 -45.66 1.38
C ILE A 522 -8.02 -45.13 2.01
N GLU A 523 -8.00 -44.91 3.33
CA GLU A 523 -6.86 -44.40 4.11
C GLU A 523 -5.83 -45.50 4.47
N GLU A 524 -4.56 -45.26 4.10
CA GLU A 524 -3.33 -45.82 4.71
C GLU A 524 -2.16 -44.82 4.40
N PRO A 525 -0.97 -44.92 5.06
CA PRO A 525 -0.16 -43.77 5.48
C PRO A 525 0.22 -42.83 4.34
N SER A 526 0.19 -41.50 4.61
CA SER A 526 0.30 -40.39 3.62
C SER A 526 0.86 -40.84 2.26
N PRO A 527 -0.02 -41.10 1.27
CA PRO A 527 0.37 -41.55 -0.07
C PRO A 527 1.42 -40.63 -0.68
N PHE A 528 1.39 -39.34 -0.34
CA PHE A 528 2.34 -38.34 -0.81
C PHE A 528 3.79 -38.67 -0.43
N VAL A 529 4.07 -39.07 0.82
CA VAL A 529 5.45 -39.32 1.27
C VAL A 529 6.00 -40.60 0.64
N ALA A 530 5.18 -41.65 0.54
CA ALA A 530 5.58 -42.90 -0.12
C ALA A 530 5.75 -42.70 -1.63
N GLN A 531 4.86 -41.94 -2.26
CA GLN A 531 4.91 -41.60 -3.68
C GLN A 531 6.13 -40.75 -4.02
N VAL A 532 6.44 -39.71 -3.23
CA VAL A 532 7.61 -38.87 -3.42
C VAL A 532 8.90 -39.69 -3.30
N MET A 533 9.00 -40.56 -2.29
CA MET A 533 10.20 -41.40 -2.14
C MET A 533 10.33 -42.44 -3.25
N ALA A 534 9.21 -43.02 -3.70
CA ALA A 534 9.18 -43.94 -4.84
C ALA A 534 9.46 -43.24 -6.18
N ASP A 535 9.01 -41.99 -6.36
CA ASP A 535 9.30 -41.17 -7.53
C ASP A 535 10.76 -40.72 -7.55
N VAL A 536 11.35 -40.38 -6.40
CA VAL A 536 12.79 -40.10 -6.25
C VAL A 536 13.62 -41.32 -6.64
N GLU A 537 13.23 -42.52 -6.20
CA GLU A 537 13.94 -43.76 -6.54
C GLU A 537 13.79 -44.12 -8.02
N ARG A 538 12.61 -43.90 -8.62
CA ARG A 538 12.34 -44.10 -10.06
C ARG A 538 13.10 -43.11 -10.93
N LEU A 539 13.09 -41.83 -10.58
CA LEU A 539 13.81 -40.76 -11.29
C LEU A 539 15.32 -40.92 -11.18
N SER A 540 15.82 -41.49 -10.07
CA SER A 540 17.25 -41.84 -9.93
C SER A 540 17.68 -43.08 -10.72
N ALA A 541 16.71 -43.87 -11.22
CA ALA A 541 16.96 -45.10 -11.99
C ALA A 541 16.88 -44.89 -13.51
N GLU A 542 16.41 -43.72 -13.97
CA GLU A 542 16.26 -43.34 -15.39
C GLU A 542 17.37 -42.38 -15.87
N ASP A 543 18.59 -42.50 -15.33
CA ASP A 543 19.77 -41.86 -15.94
C ASP A 543 20.10 -42.58 -17.26
N GLU A 544 19.43 -42.19 -18.36
CA GLU A 544 20.01 -42.39 -19.68
C GLU A 544 21.36 -41.66 -19.70
N PRO A 545 22.45 -42.30 -20.16
CA PRO A 545 23.77 -41.73 -20.07
C PRO A 545 23.82 -40.46 -20.93
N TYR A 546 23.86 -39.30 -20.27
CA TYR A 546 24.22 -38.05 -20.92
C TYR A 546 25.55 -38.27 -21.66
N HIS A 547 25.57 -38.08 -22.97
CA HIS A 547 26.79 -38.19 -23.77
C HIS A 547 27.82 -37.06 -23.49
N ARG A 548 27.64 -36.29 -22.41
CA ARG A 548 28.48 -35.15 -22.01
C ARG A 548 28.50 -34.98 -20.48
N GLU A 549 29.57 -34.40 -19.95
CA GLU A 549 29.64 -34.06 -18.52
C GLU A 549 28.58 -32.98 -18.17
N PRO A 550 27.79 -33.17 -17.10
CA PRO A 550 26.83 -32.17 -16.64
C PRO A 550 27.52 -30.88 -16.20
N ILE A 551 26.91 -29.74 -16.54
CA ILE A 551 27.42 -28.41 -16.19
C ILE A 551 26.57 -27.87 -15.04
N THR A 552 27.21 -27.67 -13.89
CA THR A 552 26.60 -27.08 -12.68
C THR A 552 27.01 -25.62 -12.59
N TYR A 553 26.03 -24.72 -12.49
CA TYR A 553 26.27 -23.30 -12.29
C TYR A 553 26.83 -23.03 -10.89
N GLU A 554 27.97 -22.35 -10.83
CA GLU A 554 28.53 -21.81 -9.59
C GLU A 554 28.40 -20.28 -9.60
N ALA A 555 27.75 -19.73 -8.57
CA ALA A 555 27.58 -18.30 -8.46
C ALA A 555 28.88 -17.62 -7.98
N PRO A 556 29.22 -16.43 -8.50
CA PRO A 556 30.36 -15.67 -8.00
C PRO A 556 30.16 -15.30 -6.52
N TYR A 557 31.26 -15.13 -5.78
CA TYR A 557 31.20 -14.76 -4.36
C TYR A 557 30.49 -13.41 -4.11
N LEU A 558 30.54 -12.50 -5.08
CA LEU A 558 29.77 -11.27 -5.09
C LEU A 558 28.77 -11.33 -6.24
N ASP A 559 27.49 -11.47 -5.88
CA ASP A 559 26.40 -11.45 -6.84
C ASP A 559 26.27 -10.08 -7.48
N ASN A 560 26.15 -10.06 -8.81
CA ASN A 560 25.80 -8.87 -9.58
C ASN A 560 24.36 -8.96 -10.08
N LEU A 561 23.43 -9.25 -9.16
CA LEU A 561 22.01 -9.39 -9.46
C LEU A 561 21.35 -8.02 -9.65
N PRO A 562 20.32 -7.91 -10.52
CA PRO A 562 19.59 -6.68 -10.74
C PRO A 562 18.88 -6.21 -9.46
N THR A 563 18.92 -4.91 -9.18
CA THR A 563 18.32 -4.35 -7.95
C THR A 563 17.21 -3.34 -8.24
N ALA A 564 17.27 -2.63 -9.37
CA ALA A 564 16.21 -1.69 -9.73
C ALA A 564 14.98 -2.43 -10.30
N PRO A 565 13.74 -1.95 -10.05
CA PRO A 565 12.53 -2.64 -10.48
C PRO A 565 12.48 -3.02 -11.97
N ARG A 566 12.84 -2.10 -12.87
CA ARG A 566 12.87 -2.39 -14.32
C ARG A 566 14.04 -3.25 -14.75
N GLU A 567 15.17 -3.19 -14.04
CA GLU A 567 16.30 -4.10 -14.29
C GLU A 567 15.92 -5.53 -13.92
N LYS A 568 15.29 -5.73 -12.75
CA LYS A 568 14.75 -7.03 -12.32
C LYS A 568 13.73 -7.55 -13.33
N PHE A 569 12.79 -6.71 -13.75
CA PHE A 569 11.80 -7.05 -14.75
C PHE A 569 12.46 -7.54 -16.06
N ASN A 570 13.39 -6.75 -16.60
CA ASN A 570 14.08 -7.09 -17.85
C ASN A 570 14.91 -8.37 -17.75
N ALA A 571 15.60 -8.57 -16.62
CA ALA A 571 16.38 -9.78 -16.36
C ALA A 571 15.48 -11.01 -16.25
N ASN A 572 14.35 -10.91 -15.54
CA ASN A 572 13.39 -12.02 -15.43
C ASN A 572 12.80 -12.39 -16.80
N ILE A 573 12.41 -11.39 -17.59
CA ILE A 573 11.88 -11.61 -18.95
C ILE A 573 12.95 -12.26 -19.84
N ALA A 574 14.19 -11.77 -19.80
CA ALA A 574 15.29 -12.34 -20.58
C ALA A 574 15.56 -13.80 -20.19
N ALA A 575 15.54 -14.12 -18.89
CA ALA A 575 15.70 -15.49 -18.41
C ALA A 575 14.55 -16.40 -18.85
N ILE A 576 13.29 -15.95 -18.79
CA ILE A 576 12.13 -16.74 -19.24
C ILE A 576 12.16 -16.98 -20.74
N GLN A 577 12.47 -15.96 -21.54
CA GLN A 577 12.64 -16.12 -22.99
C GLN A 577 13.74 -17.13 -23.30
N LYS A 578 14.90 -16.99 -22.62
CA LYS A 578 16.02 -17.90 -22.80
C LYS A 578 15.68 -19.33 -22.39
N LEU A 579 14.96 -19.52 -21.28
CA LEU A 579 14.46 -20.82 -20.86
C LEU A 579 13.61 -21.47 -21.96
N LYS A 580 12.61 -20.74 -22.49
CA LYS A 580 11.72 -21.27 -23.54
C LYS A 580 12.48 -21.63 -24.82
N GLU A 581 13.48 -20.84 -25.21
CA GLU A 581 14.37 -21.16 -26.32
C GLU A 581 15.16 -22.46 -26.08
N ILE A 582 15.70 -22.64 -24.87
CA ILE A 582 16.45 -23.85 -24.50
C ILE A 582 15.52 -25.07 -24.46
N GLU A 583 14.33 -24.95 -23.88
CA GLU A 583 13.34 -26.02 -23.83
C GLU A 583 12.90 -26.46 -25.23
N GLN A 584 12.64 -25.49 -26.12
CA GLN A 584 12.32 -25.79 -27.52
C GLN A 584 13.51 -26.45 -28.22
N ARG A 585 14.74 -26.01 -27.96
CA ARG A 585 15.96 -26.63 -28.50
C ARG A 585 16.10 -28.07 -28.03
N VAL A 586 15.91 -28.33 -26.73
CA VAL A 586 16.00 -29.66 -26.12
C VAL A 586 14.88 -30.58 -26.64
N ALA A 587 13.65 -30.09 -26.75
CA ALA A 587 12.52 -30.84 -27.32
C ALA A 587 12.78 -31.31 -28.76
N ASN A 588 13.62 -30.59 -29.51
CA ASN A 588 14.04 -30.94 -30.86
C ASN A 588 15.32 -31.79 -30.92
N GLY A 589 15.74 -32.39 -29.80
CA GLY A 589 16.96 -33.21 -29.70
C GLY A 589 18.26 -32.40 -29.62
N GLY A 590 18.17 -31.10 -29.35
CA GLY A 590 19.30 -30.23 -29.12
C GLY A 590 19.83 -30.29 -27.67
N VAL A 591 20.83 -29.46 -27.38
CA VAL A 591 21.54 -29.48 -26.10
C VAL A 591 20.85 -28.64 -25.00
N PRO A 592 20.94 -29.04 -23.72
CA PRO A 592 20.58 -28.18 -22.58
C PRO A 592 21.51 -26.96 -22.46
N ALA A 593 21.21 -26.05 -21.53
CA ALA A 593 21.91 -24.77 -21.35
C ALA A 593 23.46 -24.91 -21.35
N ASN A 594 24.15 -23.97 -22.00
CA ASN A 594 25.59 -23.79 -21.86
C ASN A 594 25.92 -22.74 -20.77
N GLU A 595 27.21 -22.51 -20.47
CA GLU A 595 27.64 -21.59 -19.41
C GLU A 595 27.14 -20.14 -19.61
N GLU A 596 27.17 -19.61 -20.83
CA GLU A 596 26.68 -18.25 -21.13
C GLU A 596 25.16 -18.15 -20.94
N GLU A 597 24.42 -19.19 -21.33
CA GLU A 597 22.98 -19.28 -21.14
C GLU A 597 22.63 -19.42 -19.64
N GLN A 598 23.40 -20.20 -18.88
CA GLN A 598 23.25 -20.31 -17.42
C GLN A 598 23.46 -18.96 -16.74
N GLN A 599 24.40 -18.13 -17.19
CA GLN A 599 24.57 -16.78 -16.65
C GLN A 599 23.34 -15.90 -16.87
N ILE A 600 22.62 -16.04 -17.99
CA ILE A 600 21.36 -15.31 -18.22
C ILE A 600 20.26 -15.83 -17.31
N LEU A 601 20.12 -17.15 -17.20
CA LEU A 601 19.12 -17.79 -16.35
C LEU A 601 19.31 -17.46 -14.86
N ALA A 602 20.56 -17.39 -14.39
CA ALA A 602 20.92 -17.06 -13.01
C ALA A 602 20.56 -15.62 -12.61
N GLN A 603 20.30 -14.72 -13.57
CA GLN A 603 19.84 -13.35 -13.28
C GLN A 603 18.36 -13.26 -12.91
N TYR A 604 17.62 -14.37 -12.99
CA TYR A 604 16.23 -14.41 -12.56
C TYR A 604 16.13 -14.25 -11.04
N THR A 605 15.42 -13.21 -10.60
CA THR A 605 15.28 -12.84 -9.17
C THR A 605 13.82 -12.85 -8.69
N GLY A 606 12.92 -13.42 -9.50
CA GLY A 606 11.49 -13.49 -9.21
C GLY A 606 10.76 -12.15 -9.24
N TRP A 607 9.46 -12.21 -9.01
CA TRP A 607 8.56 -11.06 -9.16
C TRP A 607 8.38 -10.25 -7.88
N GLY A 608 9.09 -10.62 -6.81
CA GLY A 608 9.09 -9.93 -5.52
C GLY A 608 9.34 -8.42 -5.66
N GLY A 609 8.36 -7.62 -5.22
CA GLY A 609 8.42 -6.16 -5.28
C GLY A 609 8.13 -5.53 -6.65
N LEU A 610 7.54 -6.28 -7.59
CA LEU A 610 7.13 -5.81 -8.92
C LEU A 610 5.60 -5.85 -9.17
N PRO A 611 4.72 -5.49 -8.22
CA PRO A 611 3.27 -5.59 -8.44
C PRO A 611 2.79 -4.66 -9.56
N ASP A 612 3.42 -3.50 -9.72
CA ASP A 612 3.10 -2.52 -10.77
C ASP A 612 3.22 -3.09 -12.19
N ALA A 613 4.09 -4.09 -12.43
CA ALA A 613 4.25 -4.71 -13.75
C ALA A 613 3.03 -5.55 -14.16
N PHE A 614 2.20 -5.96 -13.19
CA PHE A 614 1.01 -6.79 -13.39
C PHE A 614 -0.29 -5.98 -13.34
N ASP A 615 -0.22 -4.66 -13.13
CA ASP A 615 -1.39 -3.79 -13.05
C ASP A 615 -1.76 -3.21 -14.43
N PRO A 616 -2.91 -3.59 -15.03
CA PRO A 616 -3.34 -3.07 -16.33
C PRO A 616 -3.66 -1.57 -16.31
N ASN A 617 -3.91 -0.97 -15.14
CA ASN A 617 -4.25 0.43 -14.99
C ASN A 617 -3.02 1.32 -14.75
N LYS A 618 -1.85 0.72 -14.57
CA LYS A 618 -0.60 1.46 -14.33
C LYS A 618 0.03 1.89 -15.65
N SER A 619 -0.37 3.05 -16.15
CA SER A 619 0.13 3.59 -17.42
C SER A 619 1.67 3.64 -17.52
N ALA A 620 2.37 3.87 -16.41
CA ALA A 620 3.83 3.87 -16.37
C ALA A 620 4.47 2.49 -16.66
N TRP A 621 3.73 1.40 -16.50
CA TRP A 621 4.19 0.02 -16.69
C TRP A 621 3.41 -0.74 -17.79
N ALA A 622 2.66 -0.01 -18.64
CA ALA A 622 1.81 -0.62 -19.66
C ALA A 622 2.60 -1.48 -20.68
N ASP A 623 3.82 -1.07 -21.01
CA ASP A 623 4.71 -1.83 -21.90
C ASP A 623 5.17 -3.15 -21.25
N GLU A 624 5.56 -3.10 -19.98
CA GLU A 624 5.93 -4.27 -19.18
C GLU A 624 4.76 -5.25 -19.00
N TYR A 625 3.56 -4.72 -18.70
CA TYR A 625 2.33 -5.51 -18.60
C TYR A 625 2.03 -6.26 -19.91
N SER A 626 2.12 -5.57 -21.04
CA SER A 626 1.87 -6.16 -22.36
C SER A 626 2.90 -7.25 -22.70
N ARG A 627 4.17 -7.05 -22.33
CA ARG A 627 5.23 -8.06 -22.54
C ARG A 627 5.02 -9.30 -21.68
N LEU A 628 4.58 -9.16 -20.43
CA LEU A 628 4.25 -10.30 -19.58
C LEU A 628 3.13 -11.16 -20.19
N LYS A 629 2.04 -10.52 -20.60
CA LYS A 629 0.90 -11.21 -21.25
C LYS A 629 1.27 -11.86 -22.58
N ALA A 630 2.26 -11.34 -23.30
CA ALA A 630 2.72 -11.93 -24.55
C ALA A 630 3.64 -13.14 -24.35
N ILE A 631 4.46 -13.16 -23.29
CA ILE A 631 5.51 -14.17 -23.09
C ILE A 631 5.03 -15.31 -22.20
N LEU A 632 4.18 -15.05 -21.21
CA LEU A 632 3.70 -16.04 -20.26
C LEU A 632 2.40 -16.67 -20.74
N SER A 633 2.24 -17.98 -20.52
CA SER A 633 0.92 -18.61 -20.55
C SER A 633 0.07 -18.09 -19.38
N GLU A 634 -1.25 -18.30 -19.41
CA GLU A 634 -2.13 -17.76 -18.36
C GLU A 634 -1.78 -18.33 -16.98
N SER A 635 -1.48 -19.63 -16.88
CA SER A 635 -1.05 -20.25 -15.61
C SER A 635 0.31 -19.75 -15.12
N GLU A 636 1.28 -19.56 -16.02
CA GLU A 636 2.57 -18.95 -15.68
C GLU A 636 2.41 -17.48 -15.24
N TYR A 637 1.49 -16.75 -15.87
CA TYR A 637 1.18 -15.36 -15.55
C TYR A 637 0.52 -15.25 -14.17
N GLU A 638 -0.46 -16.11 -13.87
CA GLU A 638 -1.12 -16.18 -12.57
C GLU A 638 -0.14 -16.54 -11.45
N ALA A 639 0.70 -17.56 -11.66
CA ALA A 639 1.75 -17.95 -10.71
C ALA A 639 2.72 -16.78 -10.46
N ALA A 640 3.23 -16.17 -11.54
CA ALA A 640 4.10 -15.01 -11.48
C ALA A 640 3.48 -13.84 -10.70
N ARG A 641 2.22 -13.49 -11.01
CA ARG A 641 1.46 -12.43 -10.35
C ARG A 641 1.28 -12.71 -8.86
N SER A 642 0.94 -13.95 -8.51
CA SER A 642 0.74 -14.38 -7.13
C SER A 642 2.01 -14.31 -6.27
N SER A 643 3.17 -14.49 -6.90
CA SER A 643 4.47 -14.49 -6.22
C SER A 643 5.07 -13.09 -5.96
N THR A 644 4.41 -12.01 -6.42
CA THR A 644 4.92 -10.63 -6.31
C THR A 644 5.15 -10.17 -4.86
N LEU A 645 4.49 -10.81 -3.89
CA LEU A 645 4.60 -10.52 -2.47
C LEU A 645 5.52 -11.48 -1.70
N THR A 646 5.86 -12.64 -2.27
CA THR A 646 6.47 -13.75 -1.52
C THR A 646 7.78 -14.28 -2.12
N ALA A 647 8.06 -14.04 -3.40
CA ALA A 647 9.28 -14.52 -4.07
C ALA A 647 10.48 -13.60 -3.81
N PHE A 648 10.97 -13.55 -2.56
CA PHE A 648 12.22 -12.91 -2.19
C PHE A 648 13.32 -13.96 -1.96
N TYR A 649 14.40 -13.88 -2.72
CA TYR A 649 15.52 -14.81 -2.63
C TYR A 649 16.49 -14.44 -1.50
N THR A 650 17.02 -15.46 -0.83
CA THR A 650 18.04 -15.27 0.22
C THR A 650 19.34 -14.75 -0.42
N PRO A 651 19.88 -13.60 0.02
CA PRO A 651 21.09 -13.05 -0.58
C PRO A 651 22.35 -13.85 -0.19
N ALA A 652 23.37 -13.87 -1.06
CA ALA A 652 24.65 -14.54 -0.79
C ALA A 652 25.30 -14.14 0.55
N THR A 653 25.15 -12.87 0.95
CA THR A 653 25.65 -12.35 2.24
C THR A 653 25.06 -13.04 3.45
N VAL A 654 23.92 -13.72 3.31
CA VAL A 654 23.29 -14.58 4.32
C VAL A 654 23.64 -16.05 4.10
N ILE A 655 23.65 -16.51 2.84
CA ILE A 655 23.96 -17.91 2.50
C ILE A 655 25.38 -18.31 2.92
N HIS A 656 26.41 -17.49 2.65
CA HIS A 656 27.79 -17.85 2.99
C HIS A 656 28.03 -18.01 4.50
N PRO A 657 27.53 -17.13 5.40
CA PRO A 657 27.57 -17.37 6.83
C PRO A 657 26.89 -18.67 7.28
N ILE A 658 25.77 -19.07 6.64
CA ILE A 658 25.07 -20.32 6.96
C ILE A 658 25.97 -21.52 6.67
N TYR A 659 26.55 -21.61 5.47
CA TYR A 659 27.48 -22.69 5.14
C TYR A 659 28.71 -22.71 6.06
N ARG A 660 29.29 -21.54 6.36
CA ARG A 660 30.42 -21.44 7.30
C ARG A 660 30.07 -21.91 8.71
N ALA A 661 28.84 -21.66 9.17
CA ALA A 661 28.36 -22.15 10.46
C ALA A 661 28.20 -23.67 10.44
N LEU A 662 27.61 -24.23 9.37
CA LEU A 662 27.46 -25.68 9.20
C LEU A 662 28.82 -26.40 9.20
N GLU A 663 29.82 -25.86 8.50
CA GLU A 663 31.19 -26.39 8.52
C GLU A 663 31.80 -26.38 9.92
N ARG A 664 31.61 -25.29 10.67
CA ARG A 664 32.09 -25.17 12.07
C ARG A 664 31.40 -26.14 13.02
N PHE A 665 30.15 -26.49 12.74
CA PHE A 665 29.42 -27.54 13.47
C PHE A 665 29.82 -28.95 13.04
N GLY A 666 30.77 -29.08 12.11
CA GLY A 666 31.31 -30.36 11.65
C GLY A 666 30.49 -31.01 10.54
N VAL A 667 29.54 -30.30 9.93
CA VAL A 667 28.85 -30.76 8.72
C VAL A 667 29.86 -30.68 7.56
N LYS A 668 30.19 -31.83 6.98
CA LYS A 668 31.18 -31.94 5.90
C LYS A 668 30.57 -32.33 4.55
N GLY A 669 29.29 -32.64 4.50
CA GLY A 669 28.57 -33.18 3.34
C GLY A 669 27.37 -34.03 3.79
N GLY A 670 26.82 -34.85 2.89
CA GLY A 670 25.62 -35.65 3.12
C GLY A 670 24.44 -35.26 2.21
N LYS A 671 23.26 -35.82 2.48
CA LYS A 671 22.04 -35.50 1.72
C LYS A 671 21.43 -34.20 2.24
N ILE A 672 21.23 -33.22 1.37
CA ILE A 672 20.72 -31.89 1.70
C ILE A 672 19.42 -31.69 0.93
N LEU A 673 18.34 -31.38 1.64
CA LEU A 673 17.04 -31.07 1.04
C LEU A 673 16.82 -29.56 1.12
N GLU A 674 16.53 -28.94 -0.02
CA GLU A 674 16.08 -27.57 -0.14
C GLU A 674 14.61 -27.58 -0.62
N PRO A 675 13.62 -27.43 0.28
CA PRO A 675 12.20 -27.62 -0.04
C PRO A 675 11.56 -26.46 -0.84
N SER A 676 12.26 -25.34 -1.02
CA SER A 676 11.82 -24.17 -1.78
C SER A 676 12.99 -23.56 -2.54
N MET A 677 13.56 -24.36 -3.44
CA MET A 677 14.87 -24.05 -4.01
C MET A 677 14.89 -22.82 -4.92
N GLY A 678 13.74 -22.43 -5.49
CA GLY A 678 13.64 -21.46 -6.57
C GLY A 678 14.60 -21.81 -7.70
N THR A 679 15.41 -20.85 -8.12
CA THR A 679 16.49 -21.07 -9.10
C THR A 679 17.77 -21.67 -8.50
N GLY A 680 17.77 -21.99 -7.20
CA GLY A 680 18.83 -22.75 -6.50
C GLY A 680 19.95 -21.92 -5.88
N ALA A 681 19.67 -20.74 -5.31
CA ALA A 681 20.71 -19.88 -4.71
C ALA A 681 21.60 -20.60 -3.66
N PHE A 682 21.01 -21.48 -2.84
CA PHE A 682 21.78 -22.27 -1.88
C PHE A 682 22.67 -23.33 -2.54
N LEU A 683 22.30 -23.86 -3.71
CA LEU A 683 23.16 -24.75 -4.50
C LEU A 683 24.28 -23.95 -5.16
N ALA A 684 23.96 -22.80 -5.77
CA ALA A 684 24.94 -21.98 -6.50
C ALA A 684 26.09 -21.47 -5.63
N HIS A 685 25.83 -21.22 -4.34
CA HIS A 685 26.82 -20.76 -3.36
C HIS A 685 27.29 -21.85 -2.39
N GLY A 686 26.70 -23.04 -2.47
CA GLY A 686 26.89 -24.10 -1.51
C GLY A 686 28.11 -24.94 -1.81
N HIS A 687 29.17 -24.75 -1.04
CA HIS A 687 30.34 -25.63 -1.08
C HIS A 687 30.61 -26.17 0.33
N PHE A 688 30.47 -27.48 0.50
CA PHE A 688 31.19 -28.19 1.55
C PHE A 688 32.49 -28.65 0.93
N GLY A 689 33.64 -28.40 1.56
CA GLY A 689 34.95 -28.79 1.02
C GLY A 689 35.19 -30.29 0.77
N SER A 690 34.16 -31.15 0.86
CA SER A 690 34.20 -32.58 0.51
C SER A 690 33.17 -32.89 -0.59
N SER A 691 33.54 -33.80 -1.51
CA SER A 691 32.73 -34.24 -2.66
C SER A 691 31.49 -35.07 -2.31
N ASP A 692 31.16 -35.24 -1.04
CA ASP A 692 30.14 -36.18 -0.57
C ASP A 692 28.77 -35.52 -0.27
N ALA A 693 28.58 -34.25 -0.65
CA ALA A 693 27.29 -33.57 -0.55
C ALA A 693 26.39 -33.88 -1.76
N LYS A 694 25.15 -34.32 -1.51
CA LYS A 694 24.10 -34.51 -2.52
C LYS A 694 22.93 -33.60 -2.23
N PHE A 695 22.62 -32.70 -3.15
CA PHE A 695 21.48 -31.78 -3.03
C PHE A 695 20.22 -32.35 -3.66
N TYR A 696 19.10 -32.13 -2.99
CA TYR A 696 17.75 -32.44 -3.43
C TYR A 696 16.95 -31.16 -3.34
N GLY A 697 16.44 -30.66 -4.45
CA GLY A 697 15.63 -29.45 -4.48
C GLY A 697 14.18 -29.78 -4.81
N VAL A 698 13.26 -29.13 -4.11
CA VAL A 698 11.83 -29.14 -4.44
C VAL A 698 11.42 -27.70 -4.72
N GLU A 699 10.65 -27.50 -5.80
CA GLU A 699 10.17 -26.18 -6.18
C GLU A 699 8.72 -26.26 -6.65
N LEU A 700 7.90 -25.33 -6.17
CA LEU A 700 6.49 -25.24 -6.49
C LEU A 700 6.26 -24.46 -7.80
N ASP A 701 7.00 -23.35 -7.99
CA ASP A 701 6.86 -22.53 -9.19
C ASP A 701 7.53 -23.19 -10.40
N SER A 702 6.72 -23.52 -11.40
CA SER A 702 7.15 -24.23 -12.60
C SER A 702 8.28 -23.50 -13.37
N ILE A 703 8.28 -22.16 -13.42
CA ILE A 703 9.33 -21.43 -14.13
C ILE A 703 10.66 -21.60 -13.41
N THR A 704 10.69 -21.36 -12.11
CA THR A 704 11.93 -21.43 -11.32
C THR A 704 12.47 -22.85 -11.22
N GLY A 705 11.61 -23.87 -11.12
CA GLY A 705 12.01 -25.28 -11.18
C GLY A 705 12.58 -25.70 -12.54
N ARG A 706 12.05 -25.15 -13.64
CA ARG A 706 12.61 -25.39 -14.99
C ARG A 706 13.91 -24.63 -15.22
N ILE A 707 14.05 -23.41 -14.67
CA ILE A 707 15.32 -22.67 -14.64
C ILE A 707 16.38 -23.47 -13.86
N SER A 708 16.05 -23.97 -12.67
CA SER A 708 17.00 -24.71 -11.84
C SER A 708 17.49 -25.98 -12.52
N LYS A 709 16.62 -26.70 -13.23
CA LYS A 709 17.01 -27.86 -14.06
C LYS A 709 18.03 -27.53 -15.16
N GLN A 710 18.05 -26.29 -15.64
CA GLN A 710 19.06 -25.84 -16.62
C GLN A 710 20.36 -25.35 -15.95
N LEU A 711 20.27 -24.83 -14.73
CA LEU A 711 21.41 -24.37 -13.94
C LEU A 711 22.19 -25.54 -13.31
N TYR A 712 21.52 -26.61 -12.90
CA TYR A 712 22.14 -27.78 -12.26
C TYR A 712 21.74 -29.05 -13.03
N GLN A 713 22.52 -29.38 -14.06
CA GLN A 713 22.28 -30.49 -14.99
C GLN A 713 22.65 -31.86 -14.43
#